data_AF-A0AAV4GP39-F1
#
_entry.id   AF-A0AAV4GP39-F1
#
_cell.length_a   1.000
_cell.length_b   1.000
_cell.length_c   1.000
_cell.angle_alpha   90.00
_cell.angle_beta   90.00
_cell.angle_gamma   90.00
#
_symmetry.space_group_name_H-M   'P 1'
#
loop_
_entity.id
_entity.type
_entity.pdbx_description
1 polymer ?
#
loop_
_entity_poly.entity_id
_entity_poly.type
_entity_poly.pdbx_seq_one_letter_code
_entity_poly.pdbx_strand_id
1 'polypeptide(L)'
;MADTEANSNAVVQSLTRQVNCLGEDNRNTRKNALMSIRKETFERKPSLTNEELDIVCSEFLKPLLKSFADPVEKCRELSIDIVHSFFKNVPNLESKLSFVIPVLVQRLGQQEIIEPSEEIRSQLISLLLFIVEKVGKAIGVYVDDSVRILQRTLVDPFPDVKKESCQCASLLAKSSPQYFYMQADTLVKPLLLSIAHQHSKVRLTIVETIGTVLQYSNGKAVDDVISHLAQRLFDKTPSVRKAVTRVVGGWLLDLPDRYSYHHKLIPLLLTSLSDEQADIRELADELWHDIGLKFERENEDDLKDKLDFVSPQPVHYPPNLERPNLGCRVLVNRHLSKILPGLIRDLGDWVAETRVKCASLLYWLLVNAEDYTTQHIEPLLTGLYKACHDDEIRVVQDIQRSAELVGYFVKAETWKKLVLTGLRQALSYNVVMTIAAVVRGSPKNVLLEHQTDLVEAILNPDVSHTVDDKMHQQIINFCKSLMSVVGEYVAVVSQQIFNLLVGVIAMTQSPSVAQTANESLEELAKAQGLSGKGELFEAHTKVLIDSFGDSVNMWTNFSPERQIFDTLLIEAGPVVGKHLDDIIPIIVANLQPEKDPELRLKFFSLLSRLVLAAPTTLDSENHFGEFAVTVARDMILPNCVWKAGRTASAIRATAVSCMWALLQSGALTKEKMEPIVESVLTQLISLIEDDTNTTRLVACRVLTRTFDLLGTALCQDRLHNLYPELLKRLDDSSNEIRLAMTRTLLAYFDCFGGGYDAALYRCHLEAIYRGLLLHLDDPESSIQKAVLEVMKKASELAPHMLIREVESVKHKHRSTRYCDELITYVQDAASVSTKQESCSQ
;
A
#
# COMPACT_ATOMS: atom_id res chain seq x y z
N MET A 1 -22.03 76.30 32.23
CA MET A 1 -23.43 75.92 32.48
C MET A 1 -24.39 76.94 31.88
N ALA A 2 -24.44 78.21 32.34
CA ALA A 2 -25.37 79.20 31.78
C ALA A 2 -25.17 79.49 30.27
N ASP A 3 -23.93 79.65 29.80
CA ASP A 3 -23.64 79.88 28.37
C ASP A 3 -23.88 78.62 27.51
N THR A 4 -23.61 77.45 28.08
CA THR A 4 -23.83 76.12 27.50
C THR A 4 -25.32 75.88 27.25
N GLU A 5 -26.17 76.14 28.25
CA GLU A 5 -27.63 76.03 28.14
C GLU A 5 -28.20 77.07 27.17
N ALA A 6 -27.67 78.30 27.13
CA ALA A 6 -28.15 79.34 26.24
C ALA A 6 -27.91 78.99 24.76
N ASN A 7 -26.73 78.48 24.40
CA ASN A 7 -26.41 78.11 23.02
C ASN A 7 -27.14 76.81 22.60
N SER A 8 -27.24 75.80 23.47
CA SER A 8 -28.02 74.59 23.18
C SER A 8 -29.51 74.91 23.00
N ASN A 9 -30.09 75.76 23.85
CA ASN A 9 -31.49 76.17 23.73
C ASN A 9 -31.76 76.99 22.47
N ALA A 10 -30.81 77.83 22.03
CA ALA A 10 -30.92 78.55 20.77
C ALA A 10 -30.96 77.59 19.56
N VAL A 11 -30.18 76.49 19.60
CA VAL A 11 -30.22 75.44 18.57
C VAL A 11 -31.51 74.63 18.63
N VAL A 12 -31.97 74.27 19.83
CA VAL A 12 -33.25 73.57 20.01
C VAL A 12 -34.39 74.41 19.43
N GLN A 13 -34.44 75.71 19.74
CA GLN A 13 -35.44 76.63 19.21
C GLN A 13 -35.34 76.80 17.68
N SER A 14 -34.13 76.95 17.13
CA SER A 14 -33.94 77.15 15.69
C SER A 14 -34.31 75.91 14.85
N LEU A 15 -34.19 74.72 15.44
CA LEU A 15 -34.52 73.44 14.81
C LEU A 15 -35.90 72.89 15.19
N THR A 16 -36.64 73.55 16.08
CA THR A 16 -37.99 73.11 16.50
C THR A 16 -38.93 72.95 15.31
N ARG A 17 -38.86 73.85 14.33
CA ARG A 17 -39.67 73.75 13.10
C ARG A 17 -39.34 72.47 12.32
N GLN A 18 -38.05 72.17 12.15
CA GLN A 18 -37.57 71.01 11.42
C GLN A 18 -37.95 69.72 12.14
N VAL A 19 -37.89 69.69 13.48
CA VAL A 19 -38.36 68.56 14.29
C VAL A 19 -39.87 68.34 14.12
N ASN A 20 -40.68 69.41 14.11
CA ASN A 20 -42.12 69.30 13.84
C ASN A 20 -42.40 68.79 12.41
N CYS A 21 -41.58 69.22 11.43
CA CYS A 21 -41.68 68.75 10.05
C CYS A 21 -41.44 67.24 9.89
N LEU A 22 -40.91 66.53 10.90
CA LEU A 22 -40.78 65.06 10.86
C LEU A 22 -42.12 64.33 10.95
N GLY A 23 -43.18 64.98 11.42
CA GLY A 23 -44.53 64.41 11.51
C GLY A 23 -45.45 64.71 10.32
N GLU A 24 -44.98 65.46 9.33
CA GLU A 24 -45.77 65.91 8.16
C GLU A 24 -45.95 64.80 7.12
N ASP A 25 -47.06 64.81 6.38
CA ASP A 25 -47.36 63.78 5.36
C ASP A 25 -46.39 63.79 4.17
N ASN A 26 -45.80 64.94 3.84
CA ASN A 26 -44.94 65.11 2.67
C ASN A 26 -43.53 64.53 2.89
N ARG A 27 -43.18 63.50 2.10
CA ARG A 27 -41.86 62.85 2.13
C ARG A 27 -40.66 63.79 1.98
N ASN A 28 -40.74 64.79 1.10
CA ASN A 28 -39.62 65.70 0.83
C ASN A 28 -39.42 66.66 2.00
N THR A 29 -40.52 67.07 2.65
CA THR A 29 -40.49 67.90 3.85
C THR A 29 -39.78 67.18 4.99
N ARG A 30 -40.15 65.93 5.26
CA ARG A 30 -39.49 65.10 6.30
C ARG A 30 -38.01 64.86 6.00
N LYS A 31 -37.68 64.48 4.76
CA LYS A 31 -36.28 64.25 4.33
C LYS A 31 -35.42 65.50 4.47
N ASN A 32 -35.90 66.64 3.97
CA ASN A 32 -35.15 67.90 4.04
C ASN A 32 -35.00 68.38 5.48
N ALA A 33 -36.00 68.12 6.34
CA ALA A 33 -35.91 68.39 7.77
C ALA A 33 -34.80 67.57 8.43
N LEU A 34 -34.70 66.26 8.17
CA LEU A 34 -33.61 65.41 8.67
C LEU A 34 -32.23 65.89 8.19
N MET A 35 -32.10 66.24 6.90
CA MET A 35 -30.85 66.81 6.37
C MET A 35 -30.48 68.12 7.06
N SER A 36 -31.46 69.00 7.32
CA SER A 36 -31.25 70.25 8.05
C SER A 36 -30.85 70.00 9.50
N ILE A 37 -31.50 69.06 10.20
CA ILE A 37 -31.16 68.70 11.58
C ILE A 37 -29.70 68.20 11.64
N ARG A 38 -29.31 67.28 10.74
CA ARG A 38 -27.93 66.78 10.65
C ARG A 38 -26.93 67.92 10.47
N LYS A 39 -27.18 68.80 9.49
CA LYS A 39 -26.31 69.92 9.15
C LYS A 39 -26.14 70.90 10.30
N GLU A 40 -27.24 71.37 10.88
CA GLU A 40 -27.21 72.40 11.94
C GLU A 40 -26.78 71.85 13.31
N THR A 41 -26.78 70.53 13.49
CA THR A 41 -26.29 69.89 14.72
C THR A 41 -24.80 69.51 14.62
N PHE A 42 -24.39 68.84 13.54
CA PHE A 42 -23.05 68.23 13.44
C PHE A 42 -22.11 68.93 12.45
N GLU A 43 -22.65 69.69 11.49
CA GLU A 43 -21.85 70.41 10.46
C GLU A 43 -21.81 71.94 10.73
N ARG A 44 -22.35 72.38 11.87
CA ARG A 44 -22.39 73.77 12.32
C ARG A 44 -21.00 74.30 12.64
N LYS A 45 -20.80 75.61 12.39
CA LYS A 45 -19.64 76.37 12.87
C LYS A 45 -20.10 77.58 13.70
N PRO A 46 -19.67 77.73 14.96
CA PRO A 46 -18.82 76.81 15.73
C PRO A 46 -19.53 75.48 16.05
N SER A 47 -18.76 74.41 16.25
CA SER A 47 -19.27 73.09 16.62
C SER A 47 -19.86 73.11 18.02
N LEU A 48 -20.90 72.31 18.25
CA LEU A 48 -21.45 72.09 19.58
C LEU A 48 -20.47 71.26 20.44
N THR A 49 -20.39 71.62 21.72
CA THR A 49 -19.73 70.81 22.76
C THR A 49 -20.53 69.55 23.07
N ASN A 50 -19.91 68.55 23.69
CA ASN A 50 -20.56 67.29 24.01
C ASN A 50 -21.75 67.48 24.99
N GLU A 51 -21.62 68.42 25.93
CA GLU A 51 -22.68 68.79 26.88
C GLU A 51 -23.86 69.47 26.17
N GLU A 52 -23.60 70.36 25.20
CA GLU A 52 -24.66 70.97 24.38
C GLU A 52 -25.37 69.94 23.51
N LEU A 53 -24.63 69.00 22.92
CA LEU A 53 -25.20 67.88 22.16
C LEU A 53 -26.08 66.97 23.02
N ASP A 54 -25.78 66.83 24.31
CA ASP A 54 -26.58 66.03 25.24
C ASP A 54 -27.98 66.62 25.44
N ILE A 55 -28.05 67.95 25.59
CA ILE A 55 -29.29 68.69 25.73
C ILE A 55 -30.10 68.60 24.44
N VAL A 56 -29.48 68.87 23.28
CA VAL A 56 -30.14 68.79 21.97
C VAL A 56 -30.63 67.36 21.70
N CYS A 57 -29.82 66.35 22.01
CA CYS A 57 -30.20 64.94 21.86
C CYS A 57 -31.44 64.62 22.71
N SER A 58 -31.47 65.06 23.97
CA SER A 58 -32.57 64.75 24.89
C SER A 58 -33.92 65.29 24.40
N GLU A 59 -33.93 66.46 23.76
CA GLU A 59 -35.13 67.04 23.16
C GLU A 59 -35.52 66.36 21.83
N PHE A 60 -34.55 66.01 20.99
CA PHE A 60 -34.80 65.53 19.63
C PHE A 60 -34.91 64.01 19.50
N LEU A 61 -34.46 63.25 20.50
CA LEU A 61 -34.37 61.79 20.43
C LEU A 61 -35.72 61.14 20.12
N LYS A 62 -36.79 61.48 20.85
CA LYS A 62 -38.12 60.84 20.64
C LYS A 62 -38.69 61.10 19.23
N PRO A 63 -38.70 62.34 18.70
CA PRO A 63 -39.06 62.60 17.30
C PRO A 63 -38.22 61.80 16.30
N LEU A 64 -36.90 61.76 16.46
CA LEU A 64 -36.01 61.02 15.56
C LEU A 64 -36.28 59.52 15.59
N LEU A 65 -36.48 58.94 16.78
CA LEU A 65 -36.83 57.53 16.93
C LEU A 65 -38.16 57.18 16.25
N LYS A 66 -39.16 58.07 16.26
CA LYS A 66 -40.40 57.85 15.50
C LYS A 66 -40.12 57.74 13.99
N SER A 67 -39.17 58.51 13.47
CA SER A 67 -38.76 58.44 12.07
C SER A 67 -38.04 57.14 11.69
N PHE A 68 -37.71 56.24 12.62
CA PHE A 68 -37.22 54.88 12.29
C PHE A 68 -38.31 54.03 11.63
N ALA A 69 -39.58 54.40 11.81
CA ALA A 69 -40.74 53.76 11.17
C ALA A 69 -41.30 54.59 10.00
N ASP A 70 -40.53 55.57 9.47
CA ASP A 70 -40.96 56.37 8.32
C ASP A 70 -41.19 55.47 7.09
N PRO A 71 -42.27 55.67 6.31
CA PRO A 71 -42.49 54.90 5.06
C PRO A 71 -41.38 55.10 4.02
N VAL A 72 -40.56 56.16 4.14
CA VAL A 72 -39.46 56.46 3.23
C VAL A 72 -38.15 55.95 3.82
N GLU A 73 -37.51 55.01 3.12
CA GLU A 73 -36.22 54.43 3.50
C GLU A 73 -35.14 55.47 3.80
N LYS A 74 -34.97 56.48 2.92
CA LYS A 74 -33.97 57.53 3.13
C LYS A 74 -34.21 58.35 4.41
N CYS A 75 -35.46 58.49 4.85
CA CYS A 75 -35.77 59.16 6.12
C CYS A 75 -35.36 58.28 7.31
N ARG A 76 -35.61 56.97 7.24
CA ARG A 76 -35.15 56.02 8.26
C ARG A 76 -33.62 56.02 8.36
N GLU A 77 -32.93 55.90 7.23
CA GLU A 77 -31.47 55.95 7.12
C GLU A 77 -30.90 57.21 7.78
N LEU A 78 -31.38 58.39 7.37
CA LEU A 78 -30.91 59.67 7.91
C LEU A 78 -31.21 59.81 9.41
N SER A 79 -32.35 59.33 9.89
CA SER A 79 -32.68 59.40 11.31
C SER A 79 -31.76 58.52 12.15
N ILE A 80 -31.51 57.29 11.70
CA ILE A 80 -30.59 56.35 12.38
C ILE A 80 -29.17 56.93 12.42
N ASP A 81 -28.69 57.48 11.31
CA ASP A 81 -27.39 58.18 11.22
C ASP A 81 -27.27 59.34 12.22
N ILE A 82 -28.32 60.16 12.35
CA ILE A 82 -28.35 61.29 13.27
C ILE A 82 -28.32 60.79 14.72
N VAL A 83 -29.14 59.79 15.06
CA VAL A 83 -29.16 59.20 16.42
C VAL A 83 -27.81 58.56 16.75
N HIS A 84 -27.21 57.82 15.82
CA HIS A 84 -25.86 57.26 15.99
C HIS A 84 -24.82 58.37 16.20
N SER A 85 -24.90 59.47 15.44
CA SER A 85 -24.01 60.63 15.59
C SER A 85 -24.18 61.32 16.94
N PHE A 86 -25.40 61.41 17.47
CA PHE A 86 -25.61 61.86 18.85
C PHE A 86 -24.92 60.92 19.83
N PHE A 87 -25.19 59.62 19.72
CA PHE A 87 -24.70 58.62 20.67
C PHE A 87 -23.16 58.51 20.69
N LYS A 88 -22.51 58.90 19.59
CA LYS A 88 -21.06 59.03 19.52
C LYS A 88 -20.47 60.16 20.37
N ASN A 89 -21.20 61.25 20.53
CA ASN A 89 -20.67 62.49 21.10
C ASN A 89 -21.27 62.86 22.47
N VAL A 90 -22.43 62.31 22.84
CA VAL A 90 -23.06 62.60 24.14
C VAL A 90 -22.28 61.97 25.32
N PRO A 91 -22.19 62.65 26.48
CA PRO A 91 -21.47 62.16 27.65
C PRO A 91 -22.22 61.04 28.40
N ASN A 92 -23.55 61.02 28.37
CA ASN A 92 -24.36 60.01 29.07
C ASN A 92 -25.37 59.35 28.11
N LEU A 93 -25.09 58.11 27.72
CA LEU A 93 -25.96 57.30 26.87
C LEU A 93 -26.98 56.46 27.68
N GLU A 94 -26.67 56.12 28.93
CA GLU A 94 -27.48 55.22 29.77
C GLU A 94 -28.90 55.75 29.97
N SER A 95 -29.05 57.05 30.20
CA SER A 95 -30.35 57.71 30.40
C SER A 95 -31.27 57.65 29.17
N LYS A 96 -30.72 57.34 27.99
CA LYS A 96 -31.43 57.32 26.71
C LYS A 96 -31.88 55.92 26.29
N LEU A 97 -31.37 54.87 26.94
CA LEU A 97 -31.63 53.47 26.56
C LEU A 97 -33.11 53.09 26.66
N SER A 98 -33.80 53.60 27.68
CA SER A 98 -35.23 53.37 27.91
C SER A 98 -36.12 53.84 26.75
N PHE A 99 -35.61 54.73 25.89
CA PHE A 99 -36.32 55.19 24.69
C PHE A 99 -35.90 54.41 23.44
N VAL A 100 -34.61 54.09 23.27
CA VAL A 100 -34.10 53.49 22.03
C VAL A 100 -34.32 51.99 21.96
N ILE A 101 -34.05 51.26 23.05
CA ILE A 101 -34.15 49.78 23.03
C ILE A 101 -35.57 49.32 22.65
N PRO A 102 -36.67 49.87 23.20
CA PRO A 102 -38.01 49.47 22.78
C PRO A 102 -38.29 49.71 21.30
N VAL A 103 -37.73 50.76 20.69
CA VAL A 103 -37.88 51.06 19.27
C VAL A 103 -37.10 50.03 18.44
N LEU A 104 -35.89 49.66 18.85
CA LEU A 104 -35.13 48.58 18.20
C LEU A 104 -35.86 47.24 18.30
N VAL A 105 -36.45 46.91 19.46
CA VAL A 105 -37.27 45.71 19.65
C VAL A 105 -38.52 45.74 18.77
N GLN A 106 -39.16 46.90 18.61
CA GLN A 106 -40.30 47.05 17.72
C GLN A 106 -39.90 46.82 16.26
N ARG A 107 -38.74 47.30 15.82
CA ARG A 107 -38.30 47.16 14.42
C ARG A 107 -37.74 45.76 14.10
N LEU A 108 -36.95 45.19 15.00
CA LEU A 108 -36.15 43.97 14.76
C LEU A 108 -36.54 42.77 15.64
N GLY A 109 -37.08 42.99 16.84
CA GLY A 109 -37.32 41.95 17.85
C GLY A 109 -38.73 41.37 17.88
N GLN A 110 -39.59 41.68 16.90
CA GLN A 110 -40.93 41.11 16.80
C GLN A 110 -40.89 39.67 16.27
N GLN A 111 -42.06 39.00 16.19
CA GLN A 111 -42.12 37.63 15.65
C GLN A 111 -41.62 37.57 14.20
N GLU A 112 -41.99 38.58 13.41
CA GLU A 112 -41.44 38.86 12.08
C GLU A 112 -40.75 40.23 12.11
N ILE A 113 -39.61 40.35 11.44
CA ILE A 113 -38.89 41.63 11.38
C ILE A 113 -39.73 42.64 10.60
N ILE A 114 -40.04 43.77 11.23
CA ILE A 114 -40.90 44.81 10.64
C ILE A 114 -40.13 45.66 9.62
N GLU A 115 -38.81 45.81 9.79
CA GLU A 115 -37.98 46.56 8.84
C GLU A 115 -37.73 45.75 7.54
N PRO A 116 -38.26 46.18 6.38
CA PRO A 116 -38.07 45.46 5.12
C PRO A 116 -36.69 45.62 4.46
N SER A 117 -35.99 46.74 4.66
CA SER A 117 -34.69 46.99 3.98
C SER A 117 -33.56 46.31 4.73
N GLU A 118 -32.74 45.54 4.01
CA GLU A 118 -31.58 44.87 4.59
C GLU A 118 -30.49 45.83 5.04
N GLU A 119 -30.29 46.94 4.32
CA GLU A 119 -29.36 48.00 4.68
C GLU A 119 -29.78 48.70 5.97
N ILE A 120 -31.08 49.00 6.12
CA ILE A 120 -31.61 49.61 7.35
C ILE A 120 -31.56 48.61 8.52
N ARG A 121 -31.83 47.32 8.29
CA ARG A 121 -31.63 46.28 9.33
C ARG A 121 -30.18 46.26 9.80
N SER A 122 -29.22 46.35 8.88
CA SER A 122 -27.78 46.44 9.19
C SER A 122 -27.47 47.69 10.02
N GLN A 123 -27.96 48.87 9.61
CA GLN A 123 -27.77 50.10 10.38
C GLN A 123 -28.35 50.02 11.81
N LEU A 124 -29.53 49.41 11.97
CA LEU A 124 -30.17 49.24 13.28
C LEU A 124 -29.41 48.27 14.18
N ILE A 125 -28.89 47.16 13.66
CA ILE A 125 -28.07 46.24 14.46
C ILE A 125 -26.69 46.85 14.76
N SER A 126 -26.13 47.62 13.84
CA SER A 126 -24.90 48.40 14.05
C SER A 126 -25.09 49.44 15.17
N LEU A 127 -26.25 50.11 15.21
CA LEU A 127 -26.63 51.00 16.31
C LEU A 127 -26.74 50.24 17.64
N LEU A 128 -27.36 49.04 17.66
CA LEU A 128 -27.41 48.22 18.87
C LEU A 128 -26.01 47.82 19.33
N LEU A 129 -25.16 47.33 18.42
CA LEU A 129 -23.77 46.96 18.71
C LEU A 129 -23.01 48.15 19.33
N PHE A 130 -23.14 49.34 18.74
CA PHE A 130 -22.54 50.56 19.25
C PHE A 130 -23.03 50.91 20.66
N ILE A 131 -24.33 50.75 20.92
CA ILE A 131 -24.92 50.97 22.26
C ILE A 131 -24.31 50.00 23.28
N VAL A 132 -24.21 48.71 22.94
CA VAL A 132 -23.61 47.68 23.82
C VAL A 132 -22.14 48.00 24.10
N GLU A 133 -21.39 48.44 23.08
CA GLU A 133 -19.98 48.83 23.21
C GLU A 133 -19.78 50.03 24.13
N LYS A 134 -20.62 51.06 23.98
CA LYS A 134 -20.49 52.30 24.74
C LYS A 134 -20.96 52.19 26.18
N VAL A 135 -22.05 51.46 26.42
CA VAL A 135 -22.65 51.38 27.75
C VAL A 135 -22.03 50.26 28.60
N GLY A 136 -21.47 49.23 27.98
CA GLY A 136 -20.84 48.12 28.71
C GLY A 136 -21.80 47.46 29.70
N LYS A 137 -21.42 47.41 30.98
CA LYS A 137 -22.17 46.69 32.03
C LYS A 137 -23.60 47.22 32.25
N ALA A 138 -23.86 48.50 31.98
CA ALA A 138 -25.19 49.09 32.17
C ALA A 138 -26.23 48.59 31.15
N ILE A 139 -25.82 47.82 30.13
CA ILE A 139 -26.77 47.13 29.23
C ILE A 139 -27.59 46.03 29.94
N GLY A 140 -27.20 45.61 31.15
CA GLY A 140 -27.77 44.45 31.85
C GLY A 140 -29.29 44.38 31.90
N VAL A 141 -29.95 45.52 32.13
CA VAL A 141 -31.44 45.61 32.21
C VAL A 141 -32.11 45.35 30.85
N TYR A 142 -31.37 45.51 29.75
CA TYR A 142 -31.84 45.40 28.37
C TYR A 142 -31.32 44.14 27.66
N VAL A 143 -30.72 43.19 28.39
CA VAL A 143 -30.18 41.95 27.80
C VAL A 143 -31.28 41.12 27.16
N ASP A 144 -32.43 40.93 27.82
CA ASP A 144 -33.56 40.15 27.28
C ASP A 144 -34.07 40.73 25.96
N ASP A 145 -34.22 42.06 25.89
CA ASP A 145 -34.64 42.78 24.69
C ASP A 145 -33.61 42.67 23.56
N SER A 146 -32.33 42.80 23.91
CA SER A 146 -31.22 42.65 22.97
C SER A 146 -31.13 41.22 22.41
N VAL A 147 -31.29 40.21 23.27
CA VAL A 147 -31.34 38.80 22.87
C VAL A 147 -32.54 38.55 21.96
N ARG A 148 -33.72 39.12 22.26
CA ARG A 148 -34.90 38.99 21.40
C ARG A 148 -34.67 39.53 19.99
N ILE A 149 -33.96 40.66 19.86
CA ILE A 149 -33.53 41.18 18.56
C ILE A 149 -32.59 40.17 17.87
N LEU A 150 -31.55 39.72 18.59
CA LEU A 150 -30.53 38.82 18.06
C LEU A 150 -31.09 37.47 17.59
N GLN A 151 -32.08 36.91 18.28
CA GLN A 151 -32.77 35.67 17.86
C GLN A 151 -33.33 35.77 16.44
N ARG A 152 -33.76 36.96 16.00
CA ARG A 152 -34.29 37.22 14.67
C ARG A 152 -33.20 37.57 13.68
N THR A 153 -32.26 38.42 14.07
CA THR A 153 -31.23 38.94 13.14
C THR A 153 -30.07 37.97 12.90
N LEU A 154 -29.85 36.97 13.75
CA LEU A 154 -28.86 35.91 13.50
C LEU A 154 -29.24 34.94 12.36
N VAL A 155 -30.53 34.87 12.03
CA VAL A 155 -31.07 34.08 10.92
C VAL A 155 -31.45 34.92 9.70
N ASP A 156 -31.09 36.21 9.72
CA ASP A 156 -31.41 37.17 8.66
C ASP A 156 -30.90 36.73 7.28
N PRO A 157 -31.65 36.83 6.18
CA PRO A 157 -31.12 36.50 4.85
C PRO A 157 -29.86 37.30 4.46
N PHE A 158 -29.68 38.51 4.99
CA PHE A 158 -28.58 39.39 4.63
C PHE A 158 -27.29 39.09 5.42
N PRO A 159 -26.16 38.77 4.75
CA PRO A 159 -24.93 38.36 5.43
C PRO A 159 -24.33 39.39 6.40
N ASP A 160 -24.47 40.69 6.13
CA ASP A 160 -23.89 41.73 6.99
C ASP A 160 -24.65 41.85 8.31
N VAL A 161 -25.98 41.77 8.28
CA VAL A 161 -26.82 41.70 9.50
C VAL A 161 -26.42 40.51 10.36
N LYS A 162 -26.18 39.33 9.76
CA LYS A 162 -25.72 38.16 10.53
C LYS A 162 -24.39 38.43 11.23
N LYS A 163 -23.40 38.99 10.53
CA LYS A 163 -22.08 39.27 11.09
C LYS A 163 -22.14 40.30 12.22
N GLU A 164 -22.87 41.40 12.04
CA GLU A 164 -23.06 42.43 13.06
C GLU A 164 -23.83 41.88 14.27
N SER A 165 -24.84 41.04 14.03
CA SER A 165 -25.58 40.35 15.10
C SER A 165 -24.67 39.41 15.90
N CYS A 166 -23.80 38.68 15.21
CA CYS A 166 -22.82 37.80 15.86
C CYS A 166 -21.83 38.57 16.74
N GLN A 167 -21.32 39.70 16.23
CA GLN A 167 -20.45 40.60 17.00
C GLN A 167 -21.20 41.18 18.20
N CYS A 168 -22.44 41.61 18.02
CA CYS A 168 -23.28 42.16 19.07
C CYS A 168 -23.60 41.11 20.15
N ALA A 169 -23.92 39.87 19.78
CA ALA A 169 -24.14 38.76 20.72
C ALA A 169 -22.88 38.48 21.55
N SER A 170 -21.72 38.42 20.89
CA SER A 170 -20.42 38.19 21.55
C SER A 170 -20.06 39.33 22.51
N LEU A 171 -20.32 40.58 22.14
CA LEU A 171 -20.06 41.74 22.97
C LEU A 171 -21.04 41.81 24.14
N LEU A 172 -22.33 41.55 23.91
CA LEU A 172 -23.37 41.51 24.94
C LEU A 172 -23.04 40.49 26.03
N ALA A 173 -22.59 39.29 25.62
CA ALA A 173 -22.15 38.24 26.54
C ALA A 173 -21.00 38.69 27.45
N LYS A 174 -20.00 39.39 26.89
CA LYS A 174 -18.83 39.91 27.64
C LYS A 174 -19.17 41.11 28.50
N SER A 175 -20.04 42.01 28.03
CA SER A 175 -20.42 43.24 28.72
C SER A 175 -21.29 42.97 29.93
N SER A 176 -22.18 41.96 29.87
CA SER A 176 -23.11 41.66 30.97
C SER A 176 -23.29 40.15 31.21
N PRO A 177 -22.26 39.44 31.69
CA PRO A 177 -22.28 37.98 31.82
C PRO A 177 -23.41 37.44 32.69
N GLN A 178 -23.70 38.09 33.83
CA GLN A 178 -24.68 37.60 34.81
C GLN A 178 -26.10 37.53 34.24
N TYR A 179 -26.51 38.58 33.52
CA TYR A 179 -27.82 38.63 32.88
C TYR A 179 -27.84 37.79 31.60
N PHE A 180 -26.74 37.79 30.83
CA PHE A 180 -26.64 37.02 29.59
C PHE A 180 -26.72 35.51 29.85
N TYR A 181 -26.14 35.03 30.95
CA TYR A 181 -26.17 33.62 31.37
C TYR A 181 -27.57 33.02 31.37
N MET A 182 -28.61 33.79 31.73
CA MET A 182 -29.99 33.32 31.77
C MET A 182 -30.63 33.15 30.38
N GLN A 183 -30.08 33.81 29.35
CA GLN A 183 -30.64 33.88 28.00
C GLN A 183 -29.76 33.21 26.93
N ALA A 184 -28.50 32.91 27.25
CA ALA A 184 -27.48 32.48 26.30
C ALA A 184 -27.90 31.29 25.41
N ASP A 185 -28.49 30.25 26.02
CA ASP A 185 -28.89 29.03 25.31
C ASP A 185 -29.95 29.31 24.21
N THR A 186 -30.73 30.37 24.36
CA THR A 186 -31.77 30.72 23.38
C THR A 186 -31.20 31.20 22.04
N LEU A 187 -29.92 31.62 22.01
CA LEU A 187 -29.22 32.03 20.79
C LEU A 187 -28.57 30.86 20.05
N VAL A 188 -28.43 29.69 20.67
CA VAL A 188 -27.73 28.54 20.07
C VAL A 188 -28.43 28.06 18.81
N LYS A 189 -29.75 27.82 18.87
CA LYS A 189 -30.52 27.36 17.71
C LYS A 189 -30.45 28.35 16.52
N PRO A 190 -30.68 29.67 16.70
CA PRO A 190 -30.44 30.66 15.64
C PRO A 190 -29.04 30.60 15.02
N LEU A 191 -27.98 30.45 15.82
CA LEU A 191 -26.61 30.36 15.33
C LEU A 191 -26.38 29.08 14.50
N LEU A 192 -26.89 27.95 14.96
CA LEU A 192 -26.75 26.66 14.26
C LEU A 192 -27.44 26.65 12.90
N LEU A 193 -28.56 27.37 12.72
CA LEU A 193 -29.20 27.52 11.40
C LEU A 193 -28.29 28.22 10.37
N SER A 194 -27.28 28.96 10.83
CA SER A 194 -26.36 29.74 10.00
C SER A 194 -24.93 29.16 9.94
N ILE A 195 -24.62 28.07 10.64
CA ILE A 195 -23.25 27.52 10.71
C ILE A 195 -22.76 26.92 9.38
N ALA A 196 -23.69 26.54 8.50
CA ALA A 196 -23.41 26.02 7.16
C ALA A 196 -23.64 27.02 6.03
N HIS A 197 -23.58 28.31 6.33
CA HIS A 197 -23.77 29.37 5.34
C HIS A 197 -22.80 29.30 4.16
N GLN A 198 -23.22 29.72 2.95
CA GLN A 198 -22.39 29.67 1.75
C GLN A 198 -21.08 30.49 1.87
N HIS A 199 -21.14 31.65 2.52
CA HIS A 199 -19.97 32.53 2.71
C HIS A 199 -19.14 32.10 3.93
N SER A 200 -17.86 31.80 3.71
CA SER A 200 -16.94 31.35 4.76
C SER A 200 -16.75 32.38 5.87
N LYS A 201 -16.74 33.68 5.55
CA LYS A 201 -16.67 34.76 6.56
C LYS A 201 -17.84 34.69 7.55
N VAL A 202 -19.05 34.37 7.09
CA VAL A 202 -20.22 34.22 7.97
C VAL A 202 -20.06 32.97 8.84
N ARG A 203 -19.65 31.83 8.26
CA ARG A 203 -19.42 30.60 9.03
C ARG A 203 -18.37 30.80 10.12
N LEU A 204 -17.27 31.47 9.81
CA LEU A 204 -16.21 31.83 10.77
C LEU A 204 -16.81 32.63 11.94
N THR A 205 -17.52 33.72 11.65
CA THR A 205 -18.08 34.57 12.70
C THR A 205 -19.13 33.83 13.54
N ILE A 206 -19.92 32.94 12.93
CA ILE A 206 -20.88 32.08 13.65
C ILE A 206 -20.16 31.13 14.60
N VAL A 207 -19.09 30.45 14.16
CA VAL A 207 -18.30 29.54 15.01
C VAL A 207 -17.71 30.29 16.21
N GLU A 208 -17.09 31.45 15.99
CA GLU A 208 -16.51 32.27 17.07
C GLU A 208 -17.58 32.80 18.04
N THR A 209 -18.76 33.13 17.52
CA THR A 209 -19.89 33.61 18.33
C THR A 209 -20.47 32.49 19.17
N ILE A 210 -20.67 31.29 18.62
CA ILE A 210 -21.06 30.11 19.39
C ILE A 210 -20.08 29.87 20.53
N GLY A 211 -18.78 29.96 20.24
CA GLY A 211 -17.71 29.89 21.23
C GLY A 211 -17.92 30.86 22.40
N THR A 212 -18.15 32.14 22.08
CA THR A 212 -18.36 33.19 23.07
C THR A 212 -19.68 33.02 23.83
N VAL A 213 -20.78 32.72 23.14
CA VAL A 213 -22.11 32.58 23.75
C VAL A 213 -22.12 31.46 24.79
N LEU A 214 -21.55 30.29 24.46
CA LEU A 214 -21.48 29.17 25.40
C LEU A 214 -20.45 29.37 26.52
N GLN A 215 -19.38 30.14 26.27
CA GLN A 215 -18.41 30.51 27.31
C GLN A 215 -19.06 31.27 28.48
N TYR A 216 -20.15 32.00 28.21
CA TYR A 216 -20.93 32.74 29.20
C TYR A 216 -22.33 32.13 29.44
N SER A 217 -22.54 30.84 29.11
CA SER A 217 -23.79 30.12 29.39
C SER A 217 -23.65 29.11 30.52
N ASN A 218 -24.73 28.38 30.81
CA ASN A 218 -24.74 27.27 31.76
C ASN A 218 -24.09 25.97 31.21
N GLY A 219 -23.56 25.99 29.98
CA GLY A 219 -22.89 24.87 29.33
C GLY A 219 -23.79 23.78 28.76
N LYS A 220 -25.09 23.72 29.10
CA LYS A 220 -25.97 22.60 28.71
C LYS A 220 -26.10 22.42 27.20
N ALA A 221 -26.07 23.52 26.46
CA ALA A 221 -26.19 23.51 25.00
C ALA A 221 -24.89 23.14 24.26
N VAL A 222 -23.80 22.81 24.97
CA VAL A 222 -22.57 22.29 24.34
C VAL A 222 -22.86 21.01 23.53
N ASP A 223 -23.74 20.14 24.03
CA ASP A 223 -24.12 18.89 23.36
C ASP A 223 -24.86 19.11 22.04
N ASP A 224 -25.62 20.21 21.94
CA ASP A 224 -26.33 20.58 20.71
C ASP A 224 -25.38 21.06 19.61
N VAL A 225 -24.16 21.48 20.00
CA VAL A 225 -23.22 22.19 19.12
C VAL A 225 -22.05 21.32 18.67
N ILE A 226 -21.62 20.34 19.47
CA ILE A 226 -20.43 19.52 19.22
C ILE A 226 -20.42 18.89 17.82
N SER A 227 -21.53 18.27 17.40
CA SER A 227 -21.61 17.61 16.10
C SER A 227 -21.44 18.59 14.93
N HIS A 228 -21.97 19.82 15.08
CA HIS A 228 -21.82 20.86 14.07
C HIS A 228 -20.39 21.42 14.02
N LEU A 229 -19.71 21.57 15.17
CA LEU A 229 -18.30 21.95 15.20
C LEU A 229 -17.41 20.86 14.59
N ALA A 230 -17.69 19.58 14.86
CA ALA A 230 -17.01 18.46 14.21
C ALA A 230 -17.14 18.56 12.68
N GLN A 231 -18.33 18.83 12.16
CA GLN A 231 -18.56 19.06 10.72
C GLN A 231 -17.82 20.29 10.16
N ARG A 232 -17.41 21.25 11.01
CA ARG A 232 -16.61 22.41 10.59
C ARG A 232 -15.10 22.13 10.58
N LEU A 233 -14.63 21.04 11.17
CA LEU A 233 -13.25 20.55 10.96
C LEU A 233 -13.03 20.03 9.52
N PHE A 234 -14.10 19.78 8.77
CA PHE A 234 -14.07 19.42 7.34
C PHE A 234 -14.28 20.63 6.41
N ASP A 235 -14.34 21.86 6.94
CA ASP A 235 -14.57 23.04 6.11
C ASP A 235 -13.40 23.26 5.12
N LYS A 236 -13.72 23.50 3.85
CA LYS A 236 -12.72 23.78 2.80
C LYS A 236 -11.92 25.05 3.09
N THR A 237 -12.46 25.99 3.88
CA THR A 237 -11.78 27.23 4.25
C THR A 237 -11.00 27.05 5.55
N PRO A 238 -9.66 27.16 5.55
CA PRO A 238 -8.86 26.93 6.75
C PRO A 238 -9.18 27.85 7.92
N SER A 239 -9.55 29.11 7.65
CA SER A 239 -9.90 30.06 8.72
C SER A 239 -11.13 29.63 9.54
N VAL A 240 -12.06 28.87 8.94
CA VAL A 240 -13.20 28.29 9.67
C VAL A 240 -12.73 27.15 10.57
N ARG A 241 -11.87 26.25 10.08
CA ARG A 241 -11.28 25.16 10.89
C ARG A 241 -10.43 25.70 12.04
N LYS A 242 -9.66 26.76 11.79
CA LYS A 242 -8.88 27.49 12.80
C LYS A 242 -9.78 28.08 13.88
N ALA A 243 -10.94 28.63 13.50
CA ALA A 243 -11.92 29.15 14.45
C ALA A 243 -12.48 28.03 15.35
N VAL A 244 -12.79 26.84 14.80
CA VAL A 244 -13.21 25.69 15.61
C VAL A 244 -12.13 25.31 16.62
N THR A 245 -10.87 25.20 16.16
CA THR A 245 -9.72 24.86 17.01
C THR A 245 -9.58 25.84 18.18
N ARG A 246 -9.65 27.15 17.90
CA ARG A 246 -9.60 28.19 18.92
C ARG A 246 -10.75 28.10 19.91
N VAL A 247 -11.98 27.90 19.42
CA VAL A 247 -13.18 27.81 20.27
C VAL A 247 -13.11 26.59 21.18
N VAL A 248 -12.80 25.42 20.64
CA VAL A 248 -12.71 24.17 21.41
C VAL A 248 -11.57 24.23 22.42
N GLY A 249 -10.39 24.72 22.03
CA GLY A 249 -9.27 24.89 22.97
C GLY A 249 -9.59 25.91 24.06
N GLY A 250 -10.24 27.03 23.72
CA GLY A 250 -10.75 28.00 24.69
C GLY A 250 -11.73 27.38 25.68
N TRP A 251 -12.65 26.51 25.23
CA TRP A 251 -13.54 25.80 26.15
C TRP A 251 -12.82 24.79 27.03
N LEU A 252 -11.83 24.07 26.50
CA LEU A 252 -10.98 23.16 27.28
C LEU A 252 -10.10 23.89 28.31
N LEU A 253 -9.83 25.18 28.09
CA LEU A 253 -9.18 26.03 29.09
C LEU A 253 -10.21 26.56 30.08
N ASP A 254 -11.22 27.28 29.63
CA ASP A 254 -11.94 28.25 30.46
C ASP A 254 -13.44 28.02 30.58
N LEU A 255 -14.04 27.03 29.91
CA LEU A 255 -15.47 26.78 30.08
C LEU A 255 -15.77 26.37 31.54
N PRO A 256 -16.78 26.96 32.22
CA PRO A 256 -17.02 26.75 33.65
C PRO A 256 -17.19 25.28 34.06
N ASP A 257 -17.92 24.47 33.27
CA ASP A 257 -18.13 23.02 33.51
C ASP A 257 -17.41 22.15 32.46
N ARG A 258 -16.22 22.55 32.02
CA ARG A 258 -15.49 21.83 30.94
C ARG A 258 -15.22 20.36 31.23
N TYR A 259 -15.04 19.97 32.50
CA TYR A 259 -14.71 18.60 32.91
C TYR A 259 -15.78 17.59 32.46
N SER A 260 -17.05 17.99 32.47
CA SER A 260 -18.17 17.19 31.95
C SER A 260 -18.06 16.89 30.45
N TYR A 261 -17.39 17.78 29.70
CA TYR A 261 -17.32 17.74 28.23
C TYR A 261 -15.94 17.36 27.67
N HIS A 262 -14.91 17.16 28.51
CA HIS A 262 -13.57 16.79 28.05
C HIS A 262 -13.55 15.64 27.03
N HIS A 263 -14.28 14.54 27.32
CA HIS A 263 -14.37 13.38 26.41
C HIS A 263 -15.00 13.69 25.04
N LYS A 264 -15.70 14.82 24.88
CA LYS A 264 -16.28 15.26 23.60
C LYS A 264 -15.45 16.36 22.93
N LEU A 265 -14.77 17.20 23.72
CA LEU A 265 -13.95 18.31 23.22
C LEU A 265 -12.52 17.90 22.85
N ILE A 266 -11.89 16.99 23.61
CA ILE A 266 -10.53 16.49 23.33
C ILE A 266 -10.43 15.93 21.90
N PRO A 267 -11.35 15.07 21.40
CA PRO A 267 -11.30 14.57 20.03
C PRO A 267 -11.29 15.68 18.98
N LEU A 268 -12.05 16.77 19.20
CA LEU A 268 -12.13 17.87 18.25
C LEU A 268 -10.82 18.66 18.19
N LEU A 269 -10.18 18.92 19.34
CA LEU A 269 -8.90 19.63 19.38
C LEU A 269 -7.77 18.77 18.81
N LEU A 270 -7.66 17.50 19.23
CA LEU A 270 -6.59 16.62 18.77
C LEU A 270 -6.67 16.30 17.27
N THR A 271 -7.88 16.33 16.68
CA THR A 271 -8.04 16.21 15.22
C THR A 271 -7.33 17.35 14.46
N SER A 272 -7.21 18.54 15.07
CA SER A 272 -6.54 19.69 14.46
C SER A 272 -5.00 19.57 14.43
N LEU A 273 -4.40 18.67 15.22
CA LEU A 273 -2.96 18.38 15.15
C LEU A 273 -2.55 17.73 13.82
N SER A 274 -3.52 17.16 13.09
CA SER A 274 -3.33 16.63 11.73
C SER A 274 -3.95 17.52 10.65
N ASP A 275 -4.18 18.82 10.91
CA ASP A 275 -4.65 19.73 9.86
C ASP A 275 -3.60 19.93 8.76
N GLU A 276 -4.05 20.20 7.54
CA GLU A 276 -3.18 20.45 6.39
C GLU A 276 -2.39 21.76 6.55
N GLN A 277 -2.97 22.77 7.21
CA GLN A 277 -2.31 24.04 7.46
C GLN A 277 -1.46 24.02 8.74
N ALA A 278 -0.20 24.43 8.63
CA ALA A 278 0.75 24.43 9.74
C ALA A 278 0.30 25.32 10.91
N ASP A 279 -0.25 26.49 10.60
CA ASP A 279 -0.71 27.45 11.61
C ASP A 279 -1.92 26.97 12.43
N ILE A 280 -2.65 25.96 11.95
CA ILE A 280 -3.71 25.28 12.70
C ILE A 280 -3.13 24.20 13.60
N ARG A 281 -2.13 23.44 13.09
CA ARG A 281 -1.44 22.42 13.89
C ARG A 281 -0.69 23.05 15.07
N GLU A 282 0.04 24.13 14.82
CA GLU A 282 0.77 24.90 15.84
C GLU A 282 -0.19 25.45 16.90
N LEU A 283 -1.31 26.06 16.49
CA LEU A 283 -2.33 26.55 17.42
C LEU A 283 -2.94 25.42 18.26
N ALA A 284 -3.21 24.26 17.66
CA ALA A 284 -3.77 23.12 18.38
C ALA A 284 -2.77 22.55 19.39
N ASP A 285 -1.49 22.51 19.04
CA ASP A 285 -0.39 22.05 19.90
C ASP A 285 -0.18 22.99 21.10
N GLU A 286 -0.08 24.31 20.85
CA GLU A 286 0.02 25.34 21.89
C GLU A 286 -1.16 25.27 22.87
N LEU A 287 -2.39 25.22 22.34
CA LEU A 287 -3.60 25.11 23.17
C LEU A 287 -3.60 23.81 23.97
N TRP A 288 -3.24 22.68 23.36
CA TRP A 288 -3.19 21.40 24.05
C TRP A 288 -2.18 21.41 25.19
N HIS A 289 -0.99 21.95 24.96
CA HIS A 289 0.03 22.15 25.98
C HIS A 289 -0.52 22.98 27.17
N ASP A 290 -1.11 24.14 26.88
CA ASP A 290 -1.67 25.03 27.91
C ASP A 290 -2.82 24.39 28.70
N ILE A 291 -3.67 23.59 28.04
CA ILE A 291 -4.75 22.82 28.67
C ILE A 291 -4.17 21.83 29.68
N GLY A 292 -3.11 21.12 29.31
CA GLY A 292 -2.41 20.21 30.20
C GLY A 292 -1.83 20.92 31.42
N LEU A 293 -1.11 22.03 31.22
CA LEU A 293 -0.55 22.84 32.32
C LEU A 293 -1.64 23.42 33.24
N LYS A 294 -2.78 23.82 32.68
CA LYS A 294 -3.92 24.29 33.48
C LYS A 294 -4.52 23.16 34.30
N PHE A 295 -4.72 21.99 33.70
CA PHE A 295 -5.26 20.82 34.39
C PHE A 295 -4.34 20.36 35.53
N GLU A 296 -3.01 20.36 35.32
CA GLU A 296 -2.03 20.06 36.37
C GLU A 296 -2.18 20.99 37.57
N ARG A 297 -2.24 22.31 37.34
CA ARG A 297 -2.39 23.32 38.39
C ARG A 297 -3.69 23.19 39.18
N GLU A 298 -4.78 22.80 38.53
CA GLU A 298 -6.09 22.68 39.18
C GLU A 298 -6.29 21.37 39.92
N ASN A 299 -5.51 20.34 39.58
CA ASN A 299 -5.61 18.99 40.14
C ASN A 299 -4.31 18.60 40.86
N GLU A 300 -3.57 19.58 41.42
CA GLU A 300 -2.27 19.37 42.06
C GLU A 300 -2.35 18.32 43.17
N ASP A 301 -3.39 18.37 44.01
CA ASP A 301 -3.58 17.41 45.10
C ASP A 301 -3.82 15.97 44.58
N ASP A 302 -4.63 15.82 43.52
CA ASP A 302 -4.91 14.54 42.86
C ASP A 302 -3.68 13.97 42.13
N LEU A 303 -2.79 14.85 41.66
CA LEU A 303 -1.62 14.52 40.84
C LEU A 303 -0.32 14.55 41.64
N LYS A 304 -0.38 14.80 42.95
CA LYS A 304 0.78 15.05 43.79
C LYS A 304 1.88 14.00 43.63
N ASP A 305 1.53 12.72 43.74
CA ASP A 305 2.51 11.64 43.56
C ASP A 305 3.17 11.67 42.16
N LYS A 306 2.43 12.01 41.11
CA LYS A 306 2.97 12.08 39.74
C LYS A 306 3.81 13.33 39.50
N LEU A 307 3.55 14.41 40.24
CA LEU A 307 4.31 15.65 40.21
C LEU A 307 5.59 15.55 41.04
N ASP A 308 5.51 14.94 42.23
CA ASP A 308 6.65 14.69 43.12
C ASP A 308 7.61 13.66 42.49
N PHE A 309 7.07 12.67 41.77
CA PHE A 309 7.82 11.64 41.05
C PHE A 309 7.60 11.75 39.54
N VAL A 310 8.05 12.86 38.95
CA VAL A 310 7.95 13.10 37.50
C VAL A 310 8.55 11.92 36.73
N SER A 311 7.71 11.21 35.99
CA SER A 311 8.16 10.14 35.12
C SER A 311 8.92 10.74 33.93
N PRO A 312 10.23 10.50 33.76
CA PRO A 312 10.96 11.00 32.61
C PRO A 312 10.42 10.40 31.31
N GLN A 313 10.76 11.01 30.18
CA GLN A 313 10.45 10.43 28.88
C GLN A 313 11.06 9.02 28.78
N PRO A 314 10.30 8.01 28.31
CA PRO A 314 10.84 6.67 28.09
C PRO A 314 12.08 6.72 27.18
N VAL A 315 13.08 5.88 27.47
CA VAL A 315 14.31 5.79 26.65
C VAL A 315 13.96 5.40 25.20
N HIS A 316 12.99 4.50 25.03
CA HIS A 316 12.44 4.12 23.74
C HIS A 316 11.15 4.90 23.50
N TYR A 317 11.25 6.00 22.75
CA TYR A 317 10.13 6.87 22.41
C TYR A 317 10.17 7.21 20.91
N PRO A 318 9.02 7.44 20.24
CA PRO A 318 9.01 7.74 18.81
C PRO A 318 9.96 8.90 18.44
N PRO A 319 10.78 8.75 17.38
CA PRO A 319 11.69 9.80 16.96
C PRO A 319 10.93 11.02 16.43
N ASN A 320 11.47 12.21 16.66
CA ASN A 320 10.90 13.49 16.20
C ASN A 320 9.52 13.84 16.76
N LEU A 321 9.13 13.23 17.89
CA LEU A 321 7.88 13.52 18.58
C LEU A 321 8.19 14.09 19.96
N GLU A 322 7.60 15.26 20.26
CA GLU A 322 7.66 15.80 21.62
C GLU A 322 6.67 15.07 22.52
N ARG A 323 7.10 14.76 23.75
CA ARG A 323 6.25 14.08 24.71
C ARG A 323 5.24 15.05 25.31
N PRO A 324 3.93 14.77 25.27
CA PRO A 324 2.93 15.62 25.92
C PRO A 324 3.16 15.75 27.42
N ASN A 325 2.83 16.92 27.99
CA ASN A 325 2.94 17.15 29.43
C ASN A 325 2.02 16.21 30.25
N LEU A 326 2.21 16.18 31.58
CA LEU A 326 1.51 15.23 32.44
C LEU A 326 -0.02 15.43 32.37
N GLY A 327 -0.50 16.67 32.34
CA GLY A 327 -1.91 17.00 32.28
C GLY A 327 -2.58 16.48 31.02
N CYS A 328 -1.95 16.67 29.86
CA CYS A 328 -2.43 16.14 28.58
C CYS A 328 -2.59 14.61 28.62
N ARG A 329 -1.56 13.92 29.12
CA ARG A 329 -1.58 12.45 29.22
C ARG A 329 -2.66 11.96 30.19
N VAL A 330 -2.80 12.60 31.36
CA VAL A 330 -3.84 12.23 32.33
C VAL A 330 -5.25 12.49 31.78
N LEU A 331 -5.46 13.60 31.07
CA LEU A 331 -6.74 13.92 30.43
C LEU A 331 -7.16 12.84 29.43
N VAL A 332 -6.24 12.41 28.55
CA VAL A 332 -6.53 11.32 27.62
C VAL A 332 -6.77 10.02 28.36
N ASN A 333 -5.95 9.66 29.35
CA ASN A 333 -6.13 8.43 30.14
C ASN A 333 -7.51 8.36 30.82
N ARG A 334 -7.99 9.48 31.40
CA ARG A 334 -9.30 9.56 32.05
C ARG A 334 -10.48 9.40 31.07
N HIS A 335 -10.28 9.66 29.78
CA HIS A 335 -11.36 9.74 28.79
C HIS A 335 -11.24 8.78 27.62
N LEU A 336 -10.12 8.08 27.45
CA LEU A 336 -9.87 7.18 26.32
C LEU A 336 -10.93 6.08 26.20
N SER A 337 -11.39 5.52 27.31
CA SER A 337 -12.46 4.50 27.35
C SER A 337 -13.80 4.99 26.76
N LYS A 338 -14.07 6.30 26.81
CA LYS A 338 -15.27 6.93 26.24
C LYS A 338 -15.08 7.32 24.77
N ILE A 339 -13.85 7.69 24.38
CA ILE A 339 -13.51 8.19 23.05
C ILE A 339 -13.27 7.04 22.07
N LEU A 340 -12.45 6.07 22.46
CA LEU A 340 -11.93 5.04 21.58
C LEU A 340 -13.01 4.17 20.91
N PRO A 341 -14.08 3.71 21.60
CA PRO A 341 -15.09 2.88 20.94
C PRO A 341 -15.83 3.59 19.81
N GLY A 342 -16.13 4.88 19.99
CA GLY A 342 -16.73 5.71 18.95
C GLY A 342 -15.79 5.89 17.75
N LEU A 343 -14.52 6.22 18.04
CA LEU A 343 -13.50 6.38 17.01
C LEU A 343 -13.31 5.10 16.18
N ILE A 344 -13.21 3.93 16.83
CA ILE A 344 -13.00 2.65 16.13
C ILE A 344 -14.18 2.32 15.21
N ARG A 345 -15.41 2.67 15.61
CA ARG A 345 -16.57 2.54 14.73
C ARG A 345 -16.46 3.47 13.52
N ASP A 346 -16.05 4.71 13.75
CA ASP A 346 -15.99 5.75 12.72
C ASP A 346 -14.80 5.54 11.75
N LEU A 347 -13.79 4.74 12.13
CA LEU A 347 -12.77 4.21 11.19
C LEU A 347 -13.37 3.32 10.09
N GLY A 348 -14.58 2.77 10.30
CA GLY A 348 -15.32 2.00 9.30
C GLY A 348 -16.42 2.80 8.60
N ASP A 349 -16.42 4.14 8.72
CA ASP A 349 -17.47 4.98 8.12
C ASP A 349 -17.42 4.96 6.59
N TRP A 350 -18.59 5.06 5.94
CA TRP A 350 -18.66 5.04 4.49
C TRP A 350 -18.07 6.30 3.83
N VAL A 351 -17.91 7.39 4.59
CA VAL A 351 -17.28 8.64 4.12
C VAL A 351 -15.76 8.60 4.33
N ALA A 352 -15.01 8.63 3.24
CA ALA A 352 -13.54 8.58 3.23
C ALA A 352 -12.88 9.69 4.09
N GLU A 353 -13.34 10.95 3.96
CA GLU A 353 -12.78 12.06 4.76
C GLU A 353 -12.92 11.81 6.27
N THR A 354 -14.04 11.23 6.71
CA THR A 354 -14.26 10.86 8.12
C THR A 354 -13.22 9.84 8.57
N ARG A 355 -13.03 8.76 7.81
CA ARG A 355 -12.03 7.72 8.13
C ARG A 355 -10.62 8.28 8.22
N VAL A 356 -10.23 9.16 7.29
CA VAL A 356 -8.92 9.84 7.31
C VAL A 356 -8.73 10.65 8.59
N LYS A 357 -9.72 11.46 9.00
CA LYS A 357 -9.64 12.24 10.25
C LYS A 357 -9.62 11.33 11.48
N CYS A 358 -10.40 10.27 11.51
CA CYS A 358 -10.42 9.30 12.62
C CYS A 358 -9.09 8.56 12.76
N ALA A 359 -8.44 8.15 11.65
CA ALA A 359 -7.14 7.50 11.67
C ALA A 359 -6.04 8.44 12.19
N SER A 360 -6.04 9.68 11.72
CA SER A 360 -5.17 10.75 12.25
C SER A 360 -5.40 11.03 13.74
N LEU A 361 -6.65 11.08 14.19
CA LEU A 361 -6.99 11.30 15.59
C LEU A 361 -6.53 10.13 16.48
N LEU A 362 -6.64 8.88 15.99
CA LEU A 362 -6.17 7.71 16.72
C LEU A 362 -4.69 7.82 17.05
N TYR A 363 -3.86 8.20 16.08
CA TYR A 363 -2.43 8.41 16.28
C TYR A 363 -2.17 9.38 17.45
N TRP A 364 -2.78 10.57 17.44
CA TRP A 364 -2.58 11.57 18.50
C TRP A 364 -3.15 11.15 19.85
N LEU A 365 -4.25 10.40 19.88
CA LEU A 365 -4.75 9.82 21.13
C LEU A 365 -3.75 8.84 21.73
N LEU A 366 -3.13 7.97 20.92
CA LEU A 366 -2.14 7.00 21.40
C LEU A 366 -0.84 7.66 21.86
N VAL A 367 -0.40 8.74 21.20
CA VAL A 367 0.73 9.58 21.66
C VAL A 367 0.51 10.08 23.10
N ASN A 368 -0.72 10.50 23.41
CA ASN A 368 -1.05 11.00 24.74
C ASN A 368 -1.37 9.88 25.74
N ALA A 369 -1.90 8.75 25.27
CA ALA A 369 -2.26 7.62 26.13
C ALA A 369 -1.02 6.90 26.69
N GLU A 370 0.06 6.85 25.92
CA GLU A 370 1.28 6.11 26.27
C GLU A 370 0.94 4.68 26.75
N ASP A 371 1.49 4.27 27.90
CA ASP A 371 1.36 2.94 28.50
C ASP A 371 -0.10 2.58 28.86
N TYR A 372 -0.96 3.57 29.04
CA TYR A 372 -2.39 3.38 29.29
C TYR A 372 -3.11 2.71 28.11
N THR A 373 -2.53 2.79 26.91
CA THR A 373 -2.96 2.01 25.73
C THR A 373 -3.13 0.52 26.06
N THR A 374 -2.32 -0.01 26.99
CA THR A 374 -2.38 -1.41 27.44
C THR A 374 -3.79 -1.83 27.89
N GLN A 375 -4.58 -0.95 28.51
CA GLN A 375 -5.94 -1.28 28.97
C GLN A 375 -6.95 -1.42 27.82
N HIS A 376 -6.63 -0.87 26.66
CA HIS A 376 -7.50 -0.78 25.50
C HIS A 376 -6.98 -1.57 24.29
N ILE A 377 -5.94 -2.38 24.49
CA ILE A 377 -5.22 -3.03 23.40
C ILE A 377 -6.09 -3.98 22.57
N GLU A 378 -7.00 -4.73 23.19
CA GLU A 378 -7.86 -5.69 22.50
C GLU A 378 -8.87 -5.03 21.53
N PRO A 379 -9.69 -4.05 21.96
CA PRO A 379 -10.53 -3.31 21.03
C PRO A 379 -9.69 -2.52 20.02
N LEU A 380 -8.56 -1.94 20.44
CA LEU A 380 -7.66 -1.21 19.55
C LEU A 380 -7.15 -2.09 18.39
N LEU A 381 -6.59 -3.27 18.68
CA LEU A 381 -6.11 -4.20 17.66
C LEU A 381 -7.23 -4.60 16.69
N THR A 382 -8.44 -4.84 17.20
CA THR A 382 -9.61 -5.12 16.36
C THR A 382 -9.92 -3.97 15.40
N GLY A 383 -9.79 -2.72 15.85
CA GLY A 383 -9.92 -1.53 15.00
C GLY A 383 -8.81 -1.42 13.97
N LEU A 384 -7.55 -1.61 14.38
CA LEU A 384 -6.38 -1.57 13.50
C LEU A 384 -6.48 -2.61 12.37
N TYR A 385 -6.81 -3.87 12.69
CA TYR A 385 -6.96 -4.93 11.69
C TYR A 385 -8.02 -4.62 10.63
N LYS A 386 -9.12 -3.97 11.02
CA LYS A 386 -10.18 -3.59 10.07
C LYS A 386 -9.72 -2.44 9.18
N ALA A 387 -9.10 -1.42 9.76
CA ALA A 387 -8.69 -0.22 9.05
C ALA A 387 -7.45 -0.42 8.14
N CYS A 388 -6.67 -1.48 8.31
CA CYS A 388 -5.58 -1.85 7.38
C CYS A 388 -6.07 -2.26 5.97
N HIS A 389 -7.36 -2.55 5.78
CA HIS A 389 -7.95 -2.88 4.49
C HIS A 389 -8.49 -1.65 3.73
N ASP A 390 -8.33 -0.44 4.28
CA ASP A 390 -8.94 0.76 3.69
C ASP A 390 -8.47 1.02 2.25
N ASP A 391 -9.37 1.53 1.43
CA ASP A 391 -9.11 1.96 0.07
C ASP A 391 -8.33 3.29 0.03
N GLU A 392 -8.41 4.11 1.08
CA GLU A 392 -7.64 5.34 1.22
C GLU A 392 -6.25 5.08 1.81
N ILE A 393 -5.21 5.35 0.99
CA ILE A 393 -3.80 5.15 1.39
C ILE A 393 -3.44 5.92 2.66
N ARG A 394 -3.99 7.14 2.85
CA ARG A 394 -3.73 7.95 4.05
C ARG A 394 -4.25 7.29 5.32
N VAL A 395 -5.39 6.58 5.26
CA VAL A 395 -5.91 5.81 6.40
C VAL A 395 -4.93 4.71 6.76
N VAL A 396 -4.51 3.90 5.78
CA VAL A 396 -3.58 2.79 6.02
C VAL A 396 -2.26 3.29 6.62
N GLN A 397 -1.72 4.40 6.13
CA GLN A 397 -0.50 5.02 6.68
C GLN A 397 -0.67 5.46 8.14
N ASP A 398 -1.77 6.14 8.48
CA ASP A 398 -2.04 6.60 9.84
C ASP A 398 -2.28 5.42 10.81
N ILE A 399 -2.91 4.35 10.33
CA ILE A 399 -3.13 3.12 11.08
C ILE A 399 -1.82 2.37 11.33
N GLN A 400 -0.92 2.30 10.34
CA GLN A 400 0.43 1.75 10.54
C GLN A 400 1.21 2.56 11.57
N ARG A 401 1.20 3.89 11.49
CA ARG A 401 1.81 4.77 12.50
C ARG A 401 1.20 4.55 13.89
N SER A 402 -0.11 4.39 13.97
CA SER A 402 -0.81 4.08 15.23
C SER A 402 -0.43 2.70 15.79
N ALA A 403 -0.26 1.70 14.93
CA ALA A 403 0.22 0.37 15.31
C ALA A 403 1.70 0.37 15.76
N GLU A 404 2.55 1.23 15.19
CA GLU A 404 3.91 1.45 15.70
C GLU A 404 3.89 1.94 17.15
N LEU A 405 2.99 2.87 17.50
CA LEU A 405 2.86 3.37 18.89
C LEU A 405 2.48 2.27 19.90
N VAL A 406 1.80 1.20 19.46
CA VAL A 406 1.59 0.02 20.30
C VAL A 406 2.92 -0.64 20.66
N GLY A 407 3.87 -0.73 19.71
CA GLY A 407 5.22 -1.23 19.98
C GLY A 407 6.02 -0.36 20.94
N TYR A 408 5.83 0.95 20.89
CA TYR A 408 6.50 1.89 21.79
C TYR A 408 5.95 1.83 23.22
N PHE A 409 4.63 1.70 23.37
CA PHE A 409 3.98 1.95 24.65
C PHE A 409 3.39 0.73 25.34
N VAL A 410 3.10 -0.35 24.61
CA VAL A 410 2.52 -1.57 25.18
C VAL A 410 3.61 -2.62 25.36
N LYS A 411 3.62 -3.27 26.52
CA LYS A 411 4.56 -4.37 26.82
C LYS A 411 4.42 -5.51 25.81
N ALA A 412 5.56 -6.07 25.38
CA ALA A 412 5.58 -7.07 24.33
C ALA A 412 4.85 -8.36 24.69
N GLU A 413 4.90 -8.80 25.94
CA GLU A 413 4.17 -9.97 26.40
C GLU A 413 2.65 -9.82 26.22
N THR A 414 2.15 -8.60 26.38
CA THR A 414 0.73 -8.28 26.23
C THR A 414 0.33 -8.25 24.76
N TRP A 415 0.98 -7.42 23.93
CA TRP A 415 0.57 -7.30 22.54
C TRP A 415 0.91 -8.57 21.75
N LYS A 416 2.04 -9.25 22.01
CA LYS A 416 2.42 -10.50 21.32
C LYS A 416 1.33 -11.55 21.46
N LYS A 417 0.87 -11.80 22.68
CA LYS A 417 -0.19 -12.78 22.94
C LYS A 417 -1.46 -12.47 22.13
N LEU A 418 -1.86 -11.20 22.09
CA LEU A 418 -3.08 -10.77 21.42
C LEU A 418 -2.95 -10.79 19.90
N VAL A 419 -1.84 -10.29 19.33
CA VAL A 419 -1.64 -10.29 17.88
C VAL A 419 -1.49 -11.70 17.32
N LEU A 420 -0.81 -12.60 18.04
CA LEU A 420 -0.71 -14.00 17.65
C LEU A 420 -2.05 -14.73 17.77
N THR A 421 -2.87 -14.38 18.76
CA THR A 421 -4.26 -14.88 18.84
C THR A 421 -5.09 -14.36 17.67
N GLY A 422 -4.97 -13.07 17.34
CA GLY A 422 -5.63 -12.45 16.19
C GLY A 422 -5.24 -13.11 14.86
N LEU A 423 -3.96 -13.43 14.67
CA LEU A 423 -3.47 -14.11 13.47
C LEU A 423 -4.08 -15.53 13.34
N ARG A 424 -4.19 -16.27 14.45
CA ARG A 424 -4.83 -17.60 14.46
C ARG A 424 -6.33 -17.53 14.20
N GLN A 425 -6.99 -16.44 14.62
CA GLN A 425 -8.42 -16.24 14.38
C GLN A 425 -8.71 -15.76 12.95
N ALA A 426 -7.80 -14.98 12.36
CA ALA A 426 -7.93 -14.40 11.04
C ALA A 426 -6.59 -14.42 10.29
N LEU A 427 -6.44 -15.40 9.39
CA LEU A 427 -5.31 -15.56 8.47
C LEU A 427 -5.37 -14.48 7.36
N SER A 428 -5.10 -13.23 7.73
CA SER A 428 -5.26 -12.07 6.84
C SER A 428 -4.04 -11.16 6.83
N TYR A 429 -3.76 -10.56 5.67
CA TYR A 429 -2.62 -9.67 5.49
C TYR A 429 -2.70 -8.42 6.39
N ASN A 430 -3.90 -8.02 6.82
CA ASN A 430 -4.12 -6.90 7.74
C ASN A 430 -3.48 -7.15 9.12
N VAL A 431 -3.57 -8.39 9.60
CA VAL A 431 -2.97 -8.78 10.87
C VAL A 431 -1.45 -8.78 10.75
N VAL A 432 -0.91 -9.35 9.65
CA VAL A 432 0.54 -9.33 9.37
C VAL A 432 1.07 -7.91 9.22
N MET A 433 0.35 -7.02 8.54
CA MET A 433 0.68 -5.60 8.44
C MET A 433 0.75 -4.94 9.82
N THR A 434 -0.22 -5.22 10.68
CA THR A 434 -0.26 -4.67 12.05
C THR A 434 0.91 -5.22 12.86
N ILE A 435 1.22 -6.51 12.77
CA ILE A 435 2.39 -7.12 13.43
C ILE A 435 3.68 -6.43 12.94
N ALA A 436 3.84 -6.23 11.64
CA ALA A 436 5.01 -5.57 11.06
C ALA A 436 5.19 -4.14 11.59
N ALA A 437 4.10 -3.40 11.79
CA ALA A 437 4.13 -2.05 12.36
C ALA A 437 4.46 -2.07 13.87
N VAL A 438 3.82 -2.95 14.64
CA VAL A 438 4.11 -3.10 16.08
C VAL A 438 5.58 -3.49 16.31
N VAL A 439 6.12 -4.40 15.51
CA VAL A 439 7.54 -4.78 15.54
C VAL A 439 8.43 -3.58 15.28
N ARG A 440 8.12 -2.76 14.28
CA ARG A 440 8.92 -1.55 13.95
C ARG A 440 8.97 -0.54 15.09
N GLY A 441 7.90 -0.41 15.85
CA GLY A 441 7.84 0.46 17.02
C GLY A 441 8.38 -0.16 18.30
N SER A 442 8.77 -1.44 18.32
CA SER A 442 9.20 -2.13 19.54
C SER A 442 10.69 -1.92 19.85
N PRO A 443 11.09 -1.93 21.14
CA PRO A 443 12.49 -1.79 21.52
C PRO A 443 13.29 -3.04 21.16
N LYS A 444 14.52 -2.83 20.67
CA LYS A 444 15.41 -3.88 20.17
C LYS A 444 15.58 -5.04 21.16
N ASN A 445 15.98 -4.74 22.39
CA ASN A 445 16.26 -5.76 23.42
C ASN A 445 15.06 -6.68 23.71
N VAL A 446 13.85 -6.13 23.73
CA VAL A 446 12.63 -6.91 23.97
C VAL A 446 12.28 -7.79 22.77
N LEU A 447 12.47 -7.28 21.55
CA LEU A 447 12.25 -8.09 20.35
C LEU A 447 13.22 -9.26 20.23
N LEU A 448 14.46 -9.14 20.72
CA LEU A 448 15.42 -10.26 20.72
C LEU A 448 14.89 -11.48 21.48
N GLU A 449 14.09 -11.27 22.53
CA GLU A 449 13.48 -12.34 23.34
C GLU A 449 12.24 -12.97 22.69
N HIS A 450 11.68 -12.34 21.66
CA HIS A 450 10.41 -12.73 21.05
C HIS A 450 10.46 -12.95 19.54
N GLN A 451 11.59 -12.65 18.89
CA GLN A 451 11.75 -12.75 17.44
C GLN A 451 11.42 -14.16 16.90
N THR A 452 11.85 -15.21 17.61
CA THR A 452 11.60 -16.59 17.19
C THR A 452 10.09 -16.90 17.13
N ASP A 453 9.36 -16.63 18.21
CA ASP A 453 7.90 -16.84 18.28
C ASP A 453 7.16 -16.09 17.15
N LEU A 454 7.60 -14.87 16.84
CA LEU A 454 6.98 -14.02 15.83
C LEU A 454 7.23 -14.56 14.42
N VAL A 455 8.47 -14.90 14.09
CA VAL A 455 8.79 -15.42 12.75
C VAL A 455 8.16 -16.80 12.55
N GLU A 456 8.15 -17.68 13.57
CA GLU A 456 7.50 -18.99 13.48
C GLU A 456 5.99 -18.89 13.26
N ALA A 457 5.32 -17.91 13.89
CA ALA A 457 3.89 -17.70 13.67
C ALA A 457 3.56 -17.26 12.23
N ILE A 458 4.43 -16.46 11.61
CA ILE A 458 4.27 -16.02 10.21
C ILE A 458 4.72 -17.11 9.24
N LEU A 459 5.73 -17.91 9.59
CA LEU A 459 6.23 -19.04 8.80
C LEU A 459 5.24 -20.20 8.72
N ASN A 460 4.28 -20.28 9.65
CA ASN A 460 3.20 -21.27 9.60
C ASN A 460 2.62 -21.37 8.17
N PRO A 461 2.58 -22.58 7.57
CA PRO A 461 2.08 -22.80 6.21
C PRO A 461 0.69 -22.20 5.95
N ASP A 462 -0.21 -22.19 6.94
CA ASP A 462 -1.55 -21.61 6.80
C ASP A 462 -1.52 -20.08 6.55
N VAL A 463 -0.41 -19.43 6.91
CA VAL A 463 -0.15 -18.00 6.70
C VAL A 463 0.75 -17.77 5.48
N SER A 464 1.88 -18.49 5.44
CA SER A 464 2.98 -18.25 4.47
C SER A 464 2.72 -18.89 3.10
N HIS A 465 2.02 -20.02 3.04
CA HIS A 465 1.73 -20.73 1.78
C HIS A 465 0.45 -20.20 1.14
N THR A 466 0.54 -19.01 0.58
CA THR A 466 -0.57 -18.27 -0.02
C THR A 466 -0.29 -17.89 -1.47
N VAL A 467 -1.33 -17.50 -2.18
CA VAL A 467 -1.23 -16.91 -3.54
C VAL A 467 -1.64 -15.43 -3.53
N ASP A 468 -1.99 -14.87 -2.37
CA ASP A 468 -2.37 -13.47 -2.22
C ASP A 468 -1.14 -12.56 -2.19
N ASP A 469 -0.94 -11.80 -3.26
CA ASP A 469 0.15 -10.82 -3.39
C ASP A 469 0.14 -9.77 -2.26
N LYS A 470 -1.02 -9.41 -1.70
CA LYS A 470 -1.08 -8.50 -0.55
C LYS A 470 -0.48 -9.14 0.69
N MET A 471 -0.77 -10.41 0.94
CA MET A 471 -0.17 -11.18 2.03
C MET A 471 1.34 -11.29 1.83
N HIS A 472 1.80 -11.65 0.63
CA HIS A 472 3.23 -11.70 0.30
C HIS A 472 3.94 -10.38 0.59
N GLN A 473 3.36 -9.25 0.17
CA GLN A 473 3.93 -7.94 0.46
C GLN A 473 4.02 -7.67 1.98
N GLN A 474 3.04 -8.07 2.77
CA GLN A 474 3.08 -7.87 4.22
C GLN A 474 4.06 -8.83 4.93
N ILE A 475 4.25 -10.05 4.43
CA ILE A 475 5.31 -10.96 4.92
C ILE A 475 6.69 -10.31 4.68
N ILE A 476 6.93 -9.75 3.48
CA ILE A 476 8.17 -9.02 3.19
C ILE A 476 8.32 -7.82 4.14
N ASN A 477 7.26 -7.01 4.32
CA ASN A 477 7.28 -5.85 5.21
C ASN A 477 7.55 -6.24 6.67
N PHE A 478 7.03 -7.37 7.14
CA PHE A 478 7.33 -7.95 8.45
C PHE A 478 8.81 -8.29 8.58
N CYS A 479 9.39 -8.99 7.59
CA CYS A 479 10.82 -9.33 7.57
C CYS A 479 11.67 -8.06 7.61
N LYS A 480 11.35 -7.04 6.79
CA LYS A 480 12.05 -5.75 6.77
C LYS A 480 11.92 -4.99 8.09
N SER A 481 10.73 -4.94 8.68
CA SER A 481 10.51 -4.33 10.00
C SER A 481 11.38 -5.01 11.06
N LEU A 482 11.40 -6.34 11.11
CA LEU A 482 12.21 -7.08 12.08
C LEU A 482 13.71 -6.79 11.88
N MET A 483 14.22 -6.96 10.65
CA MET A 483 15.63 -6.68 10.31
C MET A 483 16.04 -5.26 10.70
N SER A 484 15.19 -4.27 10.45
CA SER A 484 15.47 -2.86 10.75
C SER A 484 15.66 -2.58 12.24
N VAL A 485 15.00 -3.36 13.11
CA VAL A 485 15.06 -3.14 14.56
C VAL A 485 16.12 -4.01 15.23
N VAL A 486 16.21 -5.30 14.86
CA VAL A 486 17.18 -6.21 15.51
C VAL A 486 18.58 -6.12 14.92
N GLY A 487 18.73 -5.68 13.66
CA GLY A 487 20.03 -5.58 12.98
C GLY A 487 20.74 -6.93 12.89
N GLU A 488 22.03 -6.97 13.26
CA GLU A 488 22.88 -8.18 13.22
C GLU A 488 22.33 -9.39 14.00
N TYR A 489 21.52 -9.14 15.02
CA TYR A 489 20.92 -10.21 15.83
C TYR A 489 19.82 -10.98 15.10
N VAL A 490 19.42 -10.53 13.91
CA VAL A 490 18.53 -11.28 13.02
C VAL A 490 19.10 -12.65 12.65
N ALA A 491 20.43 -12.83 12.77
CA ALA A 491 21.11 -14.10 12.52
C ALA A 491 20.45 -15.29 13.24
N VAL A 492 19.90 -15.08 14.44
CA VAL A 492 19.21 -16.10 15.24
C VAL A 492 17.99 -16.70 14.53
N VAL A 493 17.30 -15.90 13.73
CA VAL A 493 16.09 -16.28 12.98
C VAL A 493 16.30 -16.21 11.45
N SER A 494 17.56 -16.14 11.00
CA SER A 494 17.89 -15.95 9.58
C SER A 494 17.35 -17.08 8.72
N GLN A 495 17.41 -18.33 9.20
CA GLN A 495 16.86 -19.48 8.49
C GLN A 495 15.36 -19.33 8.23
N GLN A 496 14.59 -18.91 9.24
CA GLN A 496 13.14 -18.76 9.11
C GLN A 496 12.77 -17.60 8.18
N ILE A 497 13.50 -16.48 8.24
CA ILE A 497 13.30 -15.36 7.31
C ILE A 497 13.68 -15.76 5.88
N PHE A 498 14.79 -16.50 5.71
CA PHE A 498 15.18 -17.04 4.41
C PHE A 498 14.06 -17.92 3.83
N ASN A 499 13.51 -18.84 4.63
CA ASN A 499 12.40 -19.70 4.21
C ASN A 499 11.16 -18.89 3.80
N LEU A 500 10.80 -17.84 4.57
CA LEU A 500 9.69 -16.94 4.23
C LEU A 500 9.91 -16.24 2.89
N LEU A 501 11.08 -15.65 2.68
CA LEU A 501 11.39 -14.88 1.47
C LEU A 501 11.47 -15.77 0.23
N VAL A 502 12.12 -16.94 0.32
CA VAL A 502 12.13 -17.93 -0.78
C VAL A 502 10.72 -18.45 -1.05
N GLY A 503 9.92 -18.69 0.00
CA GLY A 503 8.51 -19.04 -0.10
C GLY A 503 7.70 -18.02 -0.90
N VAL A 504 7.85 -16.73 -0.56
CA VAL A 504 7.20 -15.63 -1.28
C VAL A 504 7.61 -15.62 -2.76
N ILE A 505 8.91 -15.73 -3.07
CA ILE A 505 9.39 -15.76 -4.46
C ILE A 505 8.80 -16.96 -5.22
N ALA A 506 8.67 -18.10 -4.56
CA ALA A 506 8.16 -19.32 -5.17
C ALA A 506 6.67 -19.28 -5.53
N MET A 507 5.86 -18.56 -4.76
CA MET A 507 4.39 -18.60 -4.88
C MET A 507 3.79 -17.33 -5.50
N THR A 508 4.50 -16.20 -5.46
CA THR A 508 4.02 -14.94 -6.02
C THR A 508 3.83 -15.00 -7.54
N GLN A 509 2.76 -14.38 -8.04
CA GLN A 509 2.57 -14.16 -9.48
C GLN A 509 3.03 -12.75 -9.91
N SER A 510 3.30 -11.87 -8.95
CA SER A 510 3.76 -10.50 -9.19
C SER A 510 5.28 -10.41 -9.28
N PRO A 511 5.84 -9.95 -10.43
CA PRO A 511 7.29 -9.75 -10.58
C PRO A 511 7.86 -8.69 -9.62
N SER A 512 7.08 -7.66 -9.26
CA SER A 512 7.54 -6.62 -8.33
C SER A 512 7.66 -7.15 -6.91
N VAL A 513 6.76 -8.03 -6.48
CA VAL A 513 6.83 -8.70 -5.18
C VAL A 513 8.03 -9.64 -5.14
N ALA A 514 8.26 -10.43 -6.20
CA ALA A 514 9.42 -11.31 -6.31
C ALA A 514 10.75 -10.51 -6.25
N GLN A 515 10.81 -9.37 -6.94
CA GLN A 515 11.97 -8.47 -6.87
C GLN A 515 12.18 -7.94 -5.46
N THR A 516 11.12 -7.46 -4.79
CA THR A 516 11.22 -6.90 -3.43
C THR A 516 11.65 -7.97 -2.41
N ALA A 517 11.19 -9.22 -2.57
CA ALA A 517 11.62 -10.35 -1.75
C ALA A 517 13.11 -10.68 -1.98
N ASN A 518 13.57 -10.66 -3.24
CA ASN A 518 14.99 -10.84 -3.57
C ASN A 518 15.88 -9.72 -2.98
N GLU A 519 15.46 -8.46 -3.07
CA GLU A 519 16.14 -7.34 -2.41
C GLU A 519 16.20 -7.54 -0.89
N SER A 520 15.15 -8.11 -0.30
CA SER A 520 15.11 -8.42 1.14
C SER A 520 16.07 -9.54 1.53
N LEU A 521 16.35 -10.50 0.64
CA LEU A 521 17.41 -11.50 0.85
C LEU A 521 18.79 -10.85 0.86
N GLU A 522 19.03 -9.83 0.02
CA GLU A 522 20.28 -9.06 0.08
C GLU A 522 20.38 -8.23 1.37
N GLU A 523 19.29 -7.62 1.81
CA GLU A 523 19.22 -6.91 3.09
C GLU A 523 19.52 -7.87 4.26
N LEU A 524 18.98 -9.09 4.24
CA LEU A 524 19.24 -10.12 5.24
C LEU A 524 20.71 -10.55 5.26
N ALA A 525 21.33 -10.72 4.09
CA ALA A 525 22.76 -11.02 3.98
C ALA A 525 23.61 -9.88 4.58
N LYS A 526 23.31 -8.63 4.19
CA LYS A 526 24.00 -7.42 4.68
C LYS A 526 23.85 -7.25 6.20
N ALA A 527 22.66 -7.50 6.74
CA ALA A 527 22.39 -7.39 8.18
C ALA A 527 23.30 -8.31 9.00
N GLN A 528 23.70 -9.46 8.45
CA GLN A 528 24.56 -10.46 9.09
C GLN A 528 26.05 -10.28 8.76
N GLY A 529 26.41 -9.26 7.97
CA GLY A 529 27.79 -9.04 7.52
C GLY A 529 28.28 -10.02 6.45
N LEU A 530 27.38 -10.71 5.75
CA LEU A 530 27.72 -11.59 4.63
C LEU A 530 28.02 -10.77 3.36
N SER A 531 28.84 -11.31 2.47
CA SER A 531 29.28 -10.61 1.24
C SER A 531 28.14 -10.41 0.22
N GLY A 532 27.10 -11.23 0.29
CA GLY A 532 25.91 -11.12 -0.55
C GLY A 532 25.00 -12.34 -0.44
N LYS A 533 24.02 -12.42 -1.35
CA LYS A 533 23.04 -13.52 -1.34
C LYS A 533 23.67 -14.91 -1.46
N GLY A 534 24.78 -15.07 -2.17
CA GLY A 534 25.44 -16.38 -2.33
C GLY A 534 25.81 -17.05 -1.01
N GLU A 535 26.45 -16.32 -0.09
CA GLU A 535 26.80 -16.84 1.25
C GLU A 535 25.56 -17.12 2.11
N LEU A 536 24.50 -16.32 1.95
CA LEU A 536 23.23 -16.56 2.63
C LEU A 536 22.59 -17.87 2.17
N PHE A 537 22.55 -18.12 0.86
CA PHE A 537 22.08 -19.39 0.31
C PHE A 537 22.98 -20.54 0.76
N GLU A 538 24.30 -20.37 0.81
CA GLU A 538 25.23 -21.38 1.32
C GLU A 538 24.94 -21.76 2.78
N ALA A 539 24.62 -20.78 3.63
CA ALA A 539 24.31 -21.02 5.04
C ALA A 539 22.96 -21.74 5.26
N HIS A 540 21.97 -21.52 4.39
CA HIS A 540 20.57 -21.88 4.66
C HIS A 540 19.97 -22.97 3.75
N THR A 541 20.59 -23.26 2.60
CA THR A 541 20.04 -24.21 1.61
C THR A 541 19.88 -25.61 2.19
N LYS A 542 20.91 -26.13 2.89
CA LYS A 542 20.88 -27.48 3.48
C LYS A 542 19.72 -27.66 4.44
N VAL A 543 19.55 -26.74 5.39
CA VAL A 543 18.50 -26.81 6.41
C VAL A 543 17.11 -26.74 5.79
N LEU A 544 16.93 -25.93 4.73
CA LEU A 544 15.66 -25.87 4.00
C LEU A 544 15.38 -27.19 3.26
N ILE A 545 16.37 -27.78 2.59
CA ILE A 545 16.21 -29.08 1.92
C ILE A 545 15.85 -30.18 2.93
N ASP A 546 16.54 -30.22 4.07
CA ASP A 546 16.28 -31.19 5.14
C ASP A 546 14.88 -31.03 5.73
N SER A 547 14.36 -29.80 5.79
CA SER A 547 13.03 -29.54 6.32
C SER A 547 11.88 -30.18 5.53
N PHE A 548 12.10 -30.54 4.26
CA PHE A 548 11.09 -31.23 3.46
C PHE A 548 10.83 -32.67 3.93
N GLY A 549 11.85 -33.35 4.49
CA GLY A 549 11.74 -34.71 5.02
C GLY A 549 11.02 -35.70 4.09
N ASP A 550 10.18 -36.56 4.65
CA ASP A 550 9.44 -37.57 3.89
C ASP A 550 8.30 -37.01 3.03
N SER A 551 7.94 -35.72 3.19
CA SER A 551 6.85 -35.09 2.44
C SER A 551 7.11 -35.10 0.93
N VAL A 552 8.39 -35.14 0.53
CA VAL A 552 8.86 -35.21 -0.86
C VAL A 552 8.19 -36.35 -1.64
N ASN A 553 7.91 -37.47 -0.98
CA ASN A 553 7.27 -38.62 -1.59
C ASN A 553 5.79 -38.38 -1.91
N MET A 554 5.15 -37.40 -1.27
CA MET A 554 3.74 -37.07 -1.42
C MET A 554 3.49 -35.79 -2.23
N TRP A 555 4.55 -35.16 -2.75
CA TRP A 555 4.40 -33.94 -3.53
C TRP A 555 3.56 -34.13 -4.79
N THR A 556 2.81 -33.08 -5.11
CA THR A 556 1.97 -32.93 -6.30
C THR A 556 2.38 -31.66 -7.04
N ASN A 557 1.83 -31.43 -8.23
CA ASN A 557 2.05 -30.18 -8.98
C ASN A 557 1.66 -28.92 -8.18
N PHE A 558 0.71 -29.06 -7.24
CA PHE A 558 0.18 -27.98 -6.42
C PHE A 558 0.88 -27.81 -5.07
N SER A 559 1.79 -28.71 -4.70
CA SER A 559 2.50 -28.64 -3.41
C SER A 559 3.36 -27.38 -3.33
N PRO A 560 3.17 -26.52 -2.30
CA PRO A 560 4.02 -25.34 -2.07
C PRO A 560 5.49 -25.70 -1.96
N GLU A 561 5.82 -26.79 -1.27
CA GLU A 561 7.18 -27.26 -1.01
C GLU A 561 7.93 -27.56 -2.31
N ARG A 562 7.23 -28.12 -3.31
CA ARG A 562 7.76 -28.32 -4.66
C ARG A 562 8.10 -26.99 -5.34
N GLN A 563 7.26 -25.96 -5.18
CA GLN A 563 7.55 -24.64 -5.76
C GLN A 563 8.75 -23.99 -5.06
N ILE A 564 8.82 -24.12 -3.73
CA ILE A 564 9.93 -23.63 -2.92
C ILE A 564 11.23 -24.31 -3.33
N PHE A 565 11.22 -25.63 -3.53
CA PHE A 565 12.37 -26.39 -4.01
C PHE A 565 12.84 -25.95 -5.39
N ASP A 566 11.93 -25.79 -6.35
CA ASP A 566 12.25 -25.26 -7.69
C ASP A 566 12.94 -23.90 -7.59
N THR A 567 12.33 -22.96 -6.87
CA THR A 567 12.85 -21.59 -6.71
C THR A 567 14.19 -21.57 -5.99
N LEU A 568 14.34 -22.36 -4.94
CA LEU A 568 15.59 -22.51 -4.22
C LEU A 568 16.73 -22.89 -5.16
N LEU A 569 16.53 -23.90 -6.01
CA LEU A 569 17.58 -24.36 -6.93
C LEU A 569 17.85 -23.39 -8.09
N ILE A 570 16.85 -22.61 -8.51
CA ILE A 570 17.02 -21.57 -9.53
C ILE A 570 17.84 -20.40 -8.98
N GLU A 571 17.60 -19.99 -7.73
CA GLU A 571 18.22 -18.82 -7.11
C GLU A 571 19.56 -19.12 -6.43
N ALA A 572 19.80 -20.36 -6.00
CA ALA A 572 20.99 -20.77 -5.25
C ALA A 572 22.31 -20.72 -6.06
N GLY A 573 22.24 -20.74 -7.40
CA GLY A 573 23.42 -20.65 -8.25
C GLY A 573 24.45 -21.76 -7.95
N PRO A 574 25.74 -21.44 -7.72
CA PRO A 574 26.78 -22.44 -7.44
C PRO A 574 26.55 -23.29 -6.20
N VAL A 575 25.73 -22.85 -5.24
CA VAL A 575 25.45 -23.60 -4.00
C VAL A 575 24.76 -24.93 -4.28
N VAL A 576 24.06 -25.05 -5.41
CA VAL A 576 23.42 -26.29 -5.86
C VAL A 576 24.42 -27.45 -5.93
N GLY A 577 25.62 -27.22 -6.49
CA GLY A 577 26.65 -28.24 -6.62
C GLY A 577 27.20 -28.78 -5.30
N LYS A 578 27.05 -28.03 -4.19
CA LYS A 578 27.49 -28.45 -2.84
C LYS A 578 26.53 -29.44 -2.17
N HIS A 579 25.29 -29.54 -2.66
CA HIS A 579 24.21 -30.31 -2.02
C HIS A 579 23.61 -31.38 -2.95
N LEU A 580 24.36 -31.84 -3.94
CA LEU A 580 23.87 -32.83 -4.92
C LEU A 580 23.39 -34.14 -4.26
N ASP A 581 24.06 -34.60 -3.21
CA ASP A 581 23.67 -35.80 -2.46
C ASP A 581 22.26 -35.71 -1.86
N ASP A 582 21.80 -34.50 -1.50
CA ASP A 582 20.46 -34.27 -0.97
C ASP A 582 19.45 -33.96 -2.09
N ILE A 583 19.89 -33.22 -3.12
CA ILE A 583 19.03 -32.74 -4.22
C ILE A 583 18.66 -33.87 -5.18
N ILE A 584 19.62 -34.70 -5.58
CA ILE A 584 19.42 -35.72 -6.60
C ILE A 584 18.36 -36.74 -6.17
N PRO A 585 18.36 -37.30 -4.94
CA PRO A 585 17.31 -38.20 -4.49
C PRO A 585 15.89 -37.60 -4.55
N ILE A 586 15.74 -36.31 -4.25
CA ILE A 586 14.45 -35.59 -4.31
C ILE A 586 13.93 -35.55 -5.76
N ILE A 587 14.81 -35.24 -6.71
CA ILE A 587 14.46 -35.22 -8.14
C ILE A 587 14.15 -36.64 -8.64
N VAL A 588 14.93 -37.66 -8.24
CA VAL A 588 14.66 -39.06 -8.58
C VAL A 588 13.27 -39.47 -8.11
N ALA A 589 12.94 -39.24 -6.83
CA ALA A 589 11.67 -39.63 -6.24
C ALA A 589 10.46 -39.00 -6.97
N ASN A 590 10.60 -37.78 -7.47
CA ASN A 590 9.53 -37.06 -8.16
C ASN A 590 9.52 -37.22 -9.68
N LEU A 591 10.52 -37.89 -10.26
CA LEU A 591 10.53 -38.31 -11.67
C LEU A 591 10.11 -39.78 -11.86
N GLN A 592 9.75 -40.52 -10.81
CA GLN A 592 9.31 -41.91 -10.96
C GLN A 592 8.00 -42.03 -11.78
N PRO A 593 7.84 -43.02 -12.68
CA PRO A 593 6.69 -43.11 -13.60
C PRO A 593 5.31 -43.20 -12.95
N GLU A 594 5.23 -43.58 -11.67
CA GLU A 594 4.02 -43.66 -10.85
C GLU A 594 3.52 -42.28 -10.41
N LYS A 595 4.38 -41.27 -10.43
CA LYS A 595 4.04 -39.88 -10.08
C LYS A 595 3.18 -39.23 -11.14
N ASP A 596 2.46 -38.20 -10.70
CA ASP A 596 1.61 -37.37 -11.54
C ASP A 596 2.38 -36.86 -12.80
N PRO A 597 1.80 -36.99 -14.00
CA PRO A 597 2.45 -36.55 -15.24
C PRO A 597 2.85 -35.07 -15.28
N GLU A 598 2.03 -34.16 -14.73
CA GLU A 598 2.33 -32.73 -14.75
C GLU A 598 3.46 -32.39 -13.79
N LEU A 599 3.47 -33.01 -12.60
CA LEU A 599 4.59 -32.91 -11.66
C LEU A 599 5.92 -33.31 -12.32
N ARG A 600 5.94 -34.44 -13.02
CA ARG A 600 7.13 -34.91 -13.72
C ARG A 600 7.61 -33.92 -14.79
N LEU A 601 6.70 -33.32 -15.55
CA LEU A 601 7.04 -32.29 -16.52
C LEU A 601 7.68 -31.06 -15.86
N LYS A 602 7.22 -30.65 -14.67
CA LYS A 602 7.86 -29.57 -13.90
C LYS A 602 9.28 -29.92 -13.48
N PHE A 603 9.49 -31.11 -12.92
CA PHE A 603 10.83 -31.57 -12.53
C PHE A 603 11.76 -31.73 -13.73
N PHE A 604 11.28 -32.20 -14.89
CA PHE A 604 12.09 -32.22 -16.10
C PHE A 604 12.44 -30.81 -16.61
N SER A 605 11.50 -29.86 -16.50
CA SER A 605 11.78 -28.46 -16.87
C SER A 605 12.86 -27.85 -15.97
N LEU A 606 12.79 -28.10 -14.65
CA LEU A 606 13.82 -27.72 -13.69
C LEU A 606 15.16 -28.38 -14.02
N LEU A 607 15.18 -29.71 -14.18
CA LEU A 607 16.38 -30.47 -14.50
C LEU A 607 17.04 -29.96 -15.79
N SER A 608 16.26 -29.75 -16.84
CA SER A 608 16.78 -29.22 -18.11
C SER A 608 17.44 -27.85 -17.92
N ARG A 609 16.85 -26.96 -17.11
CA ARG A 609 17.42 -25.63 -16.83
C ARG A 609 18.74 -25.74 -16.07
N LEU A 610 18.78 -26.61 -15.05
CA LEU A 610 19.97 -26.86 -14.24
C LEU A 610 21.10 -27.48 -15.09
N VAL A 611 20.80 -28.46 -15.94
CA VAL A 611 21.79 -29.11 -16.82
C VAL A 611 22.34 -28.14 -17.86
N LEU A 612 21.49 -27.29 -18.46
CA LEU A 612 21.96 -26.27 -19.41
C LEU A 612 22.84 -25.20 -18.75
N ALA A 613 22.64 -24.95 -17.46
CA ALA A 613 23.45 -24.05 -16.65
C ALA A 613 24.48 -24.80 -15.78
N ALA A 614 24.80 -26.06 -16.09
CA ALA A 614 25.59 -26.93 -15.21
C ALA A 614 26.92 -26.31 -14.76
N PRO A 615 27.73 -25.64 -15.62
CA PRO A 615 29.02 -25.07 -15.22
C PRO A 615 28.93 -24.03 -14.10
N THR A 616 27.77 -23.38 -13.93
CA THR A 616 27.56 -22.35 -12.90
C THR A 616 26.57 -22.79 -11.82
N THR A 617 26.08 -24.03 -11.86
CA THR A 617 25.06 -24.56 -10.93
C THR A 617 25.42 -25.97 -10.46
N LEU A 618 24.95 -27.02 -11.14
CA LEU A 618 25.13 -28.42 -10.75
C LEU A 618 26.61 -28.82 -10.65
N ASP A 619 27.43 -28.39 -11.60
CA ASP A 619 28.82 -28.78 -11.74
C ASP A 619 29.79 -27.71 -11.23
N SER A 620 29.33 -26.79 -10.38
CA SER A 620 30.16 -25.75 -9.76
C SER A 620 31.33 -26.32 -8.96
N GLU A 621 31.15 -27.51 -8.36
CA GLU A 621 32.16 -28.26 -7.60
C GLU A 621 32.83 -29.37 -8.44
N ASN A 622 32.56 -29.45 -9.76
CA ASN A 622 33.02 -30.53 -10.66
C ASN A 622 32.61 -31.96 -10.24
N HIS A 623 31.54 -32.10 -9.46
CA HIS A 623 31.05 -33.39 -8.94
C HIS A 623 29.77 -33.87 -9.64
N PHE A 624 29.14 -33.08 -10.51
CA PHE A 624 27.86 -33.47 -11.13
C PHE A 624 28.00 -34.74 -11.98
N GLY A 625 29.18 -34.94 -12.57
CA GLY A 625 29.49 -36.16 -13.32
C GLY A 625 29.27 -37.45 -12.52
N GLU A 626 29.41 -37.45 -11.19
CA GLU A 626 29.20 -38.65 -10.35
C GLU A 626 27.75 -39.11 -10.36
N PHE A 627 26.81 -38.17 -10.51
CA PHE A 627 25.38 -38.42 -10.55
C PHE A 627 24.83 -38.62 -11.97
N ALA A 628 25.66 -38.43 -13.01
CA ALA A 628 25.22 -38.50 -14.42
C ALA A 628 24.56 -39.85 -14.77
N VAL A 629 25.07 -40.96 -14.22
CA VAL A 629 24.49 -42.30 -14.41
C VAL A 629 23.12 -42.40 -13.75
N THR A 630 22.98 -41.89 -12.53
CA THR A 630 21.70 -41.83 -11.80
C THR A 630 20.68 -40.98 -12.55
N VAL A 631 21.08 -39.81 -13.07
CA VAL A 631 20.21 -38.94 -13.86
C VAL A 631 19.74 -39.65 -15.14
N ALA A 632 20.65 -40.29 -15.88
CA ALA A 632 20.25 -41.03 -17.07
C ALA A 632 19.34 -42.23 -16.72
N ARG A 633 19.78 -43.10 -15.81
CA ARG A 633 19.15 -44.40 -15.53
C ARG A 633 17.87 -44.29 -14.70
N ASP A 634 17.87 -43.47 -13.65
CA ASP A 634 16.82 -43.48 -12.63
C ASP A 634 15.83 -42.32 -12.80
N MET A 635 16.18 -41.29 -13.58
CA MET A 635 15.30 -40.16 -13.89
C MET A 635 14.81 -40.18 -15.35
N ILE A 636 15.72 -40.23 -16.33
CA ILE A 636 15.36 -40.02 -17.74
C ILE A 636 14.78 -41.28 -18.39
N LEU A 637 15.50 -42.40 -18.36
CA LEU A 637 15.09 -43.64 -19.06
C LEU A 637 13.71 -44.18 -18.65
N PRO A 638 13.29 -44.18 -17.37
CA PRO A 638 11.97 -44.66 -16.98
C PRO A 638 10.82 -43.86 -17.61
N ASN A 639 11.09 -42.60 -17.99
CA ASN A 639 10.15 -41.68 -18.61
C ASN A 639 10.19 -41.69 -20.14
N CYS A 640 11.12 -42.43 -20.75
CA CYS A 640 11.18 -42.65 -22.20
C CYS A 640 10.26 -43.79 -22.68
N VAL A 641 9.73 -44.61 -21.76
CA VAL A 641 8.91 -45.77 -22.09
C VAL A 641 7.60 -45.35 -22.76
N TRP A 642 7.28 -45.96 -23.91
CA TRP A 642 6.07 -45.65 -24.65
C TRP A 642 4.80 -45.95 -23.85
N LYS A 643 3.89 -44.97 -23.82
CA LYS A 643 2.52 -45.06 -23.31
C LYS A 643 1.61 -44.22 -24.20
N ALA A 644 0.36 -44.65 -24.37
CA ALA A 644 -0.62 -43.93 -25.17
C ALA A 644 -1.03 -42.60 -24.51
N GLY A 645 -1.35 -41.59 -25.33
CA GLY A 645 -1.87 -40.29 -24.90
C GLY A 645 -0.89 -39.13 -25.07
N ARG A 646 -1.44 -37.92 -25.22
CA ARG A 646 -0.66 -36.70 -25.49
C ARG A 646 0.32 -36.36 -24.37
N THR A 647 -0.11 -36.49 -23.11
CA THR A 647 0.73 -36.19 -21.94
C THR A 647 1.92 -37.16 -21.84
N ALA A 648 1.69 -38.45 -22.13
CA ALA A 648 2.76 -39.45 -22.17
C ALA A 648 3.76 -39.17 -23.31
N SER A 649 3.28 -38.76 -24.48
CA SER A 649 4.14 -38.30 -25.60
C SER A 649 4.97 -37.07 -25.19
N ALA A 650 4.36 -36.09 -24.53
CA ALA A 650 5.07 -34.90 -24.05
C ALA A 650 6.18 -35.25 -23.04
N ILE A 651 5.90 -36.13 -22.07
CA ILE A 651 6.91 -36.59 -21.09
C ILE A 651 8.09 -37.25 -21.80
N ARG A 652 7.85 -38.15 -22.75
CA ARG A 652 8.94 -38.78 -23.52
C ARG A 652 9.77 -37.76 -24.28
N ALA A 653 9.11 -36.80 -24.93
CA ALA A 653 9.79 -35.72 -25.66
C ALA A 653 10.69 -34.89 -24.74
N THR A 654 10.20 -34.55 -23.53
CA THR A 654 10.99 -33.80 -22.55
C THR A 654 12.11 -34.64 -21.95
N ALA A 655 11.88 -35.92 -21.64
CA ALA A 655 12.87 -36.84 -21.10
C ALA A 655 14.04 -37.04 -22.08
N VAL A 656 13.77 -37.33 -23.36
CA VAL A 656 14.83 -37.48 -24.38
C VAL A 656 15.56 -36.16 -24.64
N SER A 657 14.89 -35.02 -24.51
CA SER A 657 15.55 -33.71 -24.59
C SER A 657 16.48 -33.46 -23.40
N CYS A 658 16.14 -33.95 -22.21
CA CYS A 658 17.05 -33.92 -21.05
C CYS A 658 18.24 -34.86 -21.27
N MET A 659 18.06 -36.02 -21.90
CA MET A 659 19.18 -36.90 -22.29
C MET A 659 20.14 -36.20 -23.23
N TRP A 660 19.60 -35.48 -24.21
CA TRP A 660 20.38 -34.66 -25.13
C TRP A 660 21.20 -33.60 -24.39
N ALA A 661 20.56 -32.83 -23.49
CA ALA A 661 21.25 -31.83 -22.68
C ALA A 661 22.34 -32.45 -21.80
N LEU A 662 22.09 -33.61 -21.18
CA LEU A 662 23.08 -34.33 -20.37
C LEU A 662 24.30 -34.74 -21.19
N LEU A 663 24.11 -35.29 -22.39
CA LEU A 663 25.22 -35.65 -23.29
C LEU A 663 25.99 -34.42 -23.79
N GLN A 664 25.30 -33.29 -24.00
CA GLN A 664 25.95 -32.04 -24.38
C GLN A 664 26.77 -31.44 -23.25
N SER A 665 26.36 -31.61 -21.99
CA SER A 665 27.10 -31.12 -20.82
C SER A 665 28.47 -31.81 -20.65
N GLY A 666 28.66 -32.99 -21.24
CA GLY A 666 29.88 -33.79 -21.07
C GLY A 666 29.96 -34.56 -19.76
N ALA A 667 28.97 -34.42 -18.86
CA ALA A 667 28.93 -35.12 -17.57
C ALA A 667 28.87 -36.65 -17.71
N LEU A 668 28.24 -37.14 -18.77
CA LEU A 668 28.16 -38.57 -19.10
C LEU A 668 29.34 -38.96 -20.00
N THR A 669 30.44 -39.41 -19.38
CA THR A 669 31.63 -39.90 -20.10
C THR A 669 31.43 -41.31 -20.64
N LYS A 670 32.37 -41.78 -21.47
CA LYS A 670 32.35 -43.12 -22.07
C LYS A 670 32.24 -44.23 -21.01
N GLU A 671 33.05 -44.15 -19.96
CA GLU A 671 33.12 -45.12 -18.87
C GLU A 671 31.81 -45.18 -18.07
N LYS A 672 31.13 -44.04 -17.94
CA LYS A 672 29.86 -43.91 -17.23
C LYS A 672 28.66 -44.34 -18.07
N MET A 673 28.75 -44.20 -19.39
CA MET A 673 27.73 -44.63 -20.34
C MET A 673 27.71 -46.16 -20.52
N GLU A 674 28.87 -46.79 -20.52
CA GLU A 674 29.02 -48.24 -20.74
C GLU A 674 28.12 -49.14 -19.87
N PRO A 675 27.97 -48.95 -18.54
CA PRO A 675 27.11 -49.80 -17.71
C PRO A 675 25.61 -49.64 -18.00
N ILE A 676 25.18 -48.56 -18.65
CA ILE A 676 23.76 -48.28 -18.95
C ILE A 676 23.45 -48.31 -20.45
N VAL A 677 24.44 -48.58 -21.30
CA VAL A 677 24.33 -48.45 -22.76
C VAL A 677 23.20 -49.29 -23.35
N GLU A 678 23.00 -50.52 -22.88
CA GLU A 678 21.94 -51.41 -23.38
C GLU A 678 20.55 -50.83 -23.13
N SER A 679 20.33 -50.32 -21.92
CA SER A 679 19.07 -49.67 -21.54
C SER A 679 18.86 -48.40 -22.35
N VAL A 680 19.92 -47.60 -22.56
CA VAL A 680 19.82 -46.39 -23.38
C VAL A 680 19.47 -46.72 -24.83
N LEU A 681 20.21 -47.64 -25.47
CA LEU A 681 19.98 -48.03 -26.85
C LEU A 681 18.57 -48.60 -27.02
N THR A 682 18.12 -49.47 -26.12
CA THR A 682 16.77 -50.05 -26.14
C THR A 682 15.71 -48.95 -26.15
N GLN A 683 15.82 -47.95 -25.27
CA GLN A 683 14.87 -46.84 -25.22
C GLN A 683 14.98 -45.92 -26.45
N LEU A 684 16.19 -45.62 -26.93
CA LEU A 684 16.37 -44.77 -28.11
C LEU A 684 15.81 -45.41 -29.37
N ILE A 685 15.98 -46.71 -29.56
CA ILE A 685 15.38 -47.45 -30.68
C ILE A 685 13.85 -47.37 -30.59
N SER A 686 13.26 -47.51 -29.41
CA SER A 686 11.81 -47.30 -29.26
C SER A 686 11.40 -45.86 -29.59
N LEU A 687 12.21 -44.85 -29.24
CA LEU A 687 11.88 -43.43 -29.42
C LEU A 687 12.05 -42.93 -30.86
N ILE A 688 12.96 -43.50 -31.66
CA ILE A 688 13.02 -43.21 -33.11
C ILE A 688 11.78 -43.75 -33.84
N GLU A 689 10.99 -44.61 -33.21
CA GLU A 689 9.70 -45.08 -33.73
C GLU A 689 8.48 -44.33 -33.16
N ASP A 690 8.70 -43.30 -32.34
CA ASP A 690 7.61 -42.57 -31.69
C ASP A 690 6.66 -41.89 -32.70
N ASP A 691 5.38 -41.76 -32.35
CA ASP A 691 4.38 -41.08 -33.19
C ASP A 691 4.74 -39.59 -33.44
N THR A 692 5.52 -38.98 -32.54
CA THR A 692 5.83 -37.55 -32.53
C THR A 692 7.12 -37.23 -33.28
N ASN A 693 7.04 -36.38 -34.32
CA ASN A 693 8.20 -36.00 -35.14
C ASN A 693 9.37 -35.43 -34.31
N THR A 694 9.09 -34.57 -33.33
CA THR A 694 10.13 -33.94 -32.50
C THR A 694 10.87 -34.95 -31.63
N THR A 695 10.15 -35.89 -31.02
CA THR A 695 10.74 -36.98 -30.22
C THR A 695 11.68 -37.83 -31.07
N ARG A 696 11.23 -38.25 -32.26
CA ARG A 696 12.06 -39.03 -33.20
C ARG A 696 13.33 -38.28 -33.60
N LEU A 697 13.20 -36.99 -33.91
CA LEU A 697 14.33 -36.14 -34.31
C LEU A 697 15.38 -36.02 -33.19
N VAL A 698 14.94 -35.74 -31.95
CA VAL A 698 15.85 -35.62 -30.80
C VAL A 698 16.46 -36.98 -30.48
N ALA A 699 15.69 -38.07 -30.54
CA ALA A 699 16.20 -39.42 -30.35
C ALA A 699 17.32 -39.77 -31.35
N CYS A 700 17.17 -39.40 -32.64
CA CYS A 700 18.24 -39.56 -33.63
C CYS A 700 19.51 -38.80 -33.25
N ARG A 701 19.38 -37.56 -32.75
CA ARG A 701 20.54 -36.76 -32.30
C ARG A 701 21.22 -37.37 -31.09
N VAL A 702 20.44 -37.80 -30.09
CA VAL A 702 20.94 -38.50 -28.90
C VAL A 702 21.65 -39.79 -29.31
N LEU A 703 21.13 -40.53 -30.29
CA LEU A 703 21.73 -41.74 -30.81
C LEU A 703 23.05 -41.46 -31.55
N THR A 704 23.09 -40.43 -32.41
CA THR A 704 24.32 -39.97 -33.06
C THR A 704 25.41 -39.69 -32.02
N ARG A 705 25.07 -38.90 -30.98
CA ARG A 705 26.03 -38.53 -29.94
C ARG A 705 26.45 -39.71 -29.07
N THR A 706 25.56 -40.68 -28.87
CA THR A 706 25.87 -41.94 -28.18
C THR A 706 26.90 -42.75 -28.96
N PHE A 707 26.76 -42.84 -30.28
CA PHE A 707 27.75 -43.48 -31.16
C PHE A 707 29.08 -42.72 -31.14
N ASP A 708 29.07 -41.40 -31.28
CA ASP A 708 30.30 -40.58 -31.21
C ASP A 708 31.05 -40.77 -29.87
N LEU A 709 30.31 -40.88 -28.75
CA LEU A 709 30.88 -41.00 -27.41
C LEU A 709 31.54 -42.38 -27.17
N LEU A 710 30.87 -43.45 -27.58
CA LEU A 710 31.33 -44.81 -27.31
C LEU A 710 32.31 -45.32 -28.38
N GLY A 711 32.10 -44.91 -29.63
CA GLY A 711 32.86 -45.37 -30.78
C GLY A 711 33.01 -46.89 -30.80
N THR A 712 34.25 -47.34 -30.89
CA THR A 712 34.63 -48.76 -30.98
C THR A 712 34.37 -49.58 -29.71
N ALA A 713 33.96 -48.96 -28.59
CA ALA A 713 33.51 -49.71 -27.42
C ALA A 713 32.13 -50.37 -27.63
N LEU A 714 31.36 -49.93 -28.62
CA LEU A 714 30.19 -50.67 -29.06
C LEU A 714 30.65 -51.87 -29.88
N CYS A 715 30.47 -53.08 -29.35
CA CYS A 715 30.85 -54.28 -30.08
C CYS A 715 30.02 -54.45 -31.37
N GLN A 716 30.61 -55.14 -32.36
CA GLN A 716 30.02 -55.28 -33.69
C GLN A 716 28.65 -55.96 -33.64
N ASP A 717 28.49 -56.99 -32.80
CA ASP A 717 27.21 -57.69 -32.61
C ASP A 717 26.08 -56.74 -32.17
N ARG A 718 26.37 -55.80 -31.26
CA ARG A 718 25.38 -54.79 -30.83
C ARG A 718 24.99 -53.89 -31.99
N LEU A 719 25.98 -53.39 -32.74
CA LEU A 719 25.74 -52.54 -33.91
C LEU A 719 24.89 -53.27 -34.96
N HIS A 720 25.16 -54.55 -35.23
CA HIS A 720 24.40 -55.35 -36.18
C HIS A 720 22.95 -55.62 -35.76
N ASN A 721 22.63 -55.55 -34.46
CA ASN A 721 21.24 -55.63 -34.00
C ASN A 721 20.47 -54.30 -34.18
N LEU A 722 21.15 -53.17 -34.36
CA LEU A 722 20.52 -51.84 -34.45
C LEU A 722 20.19 -51.41 -35.88
N TYR A 723 21.04 -51.74 -36.86
CA TYR A 723 20.89 -51.20 -38.23
C TYR A 723 19.52 -51.43 -38.89
N PRO A 724 18.78 -52.53 -38.66
CA PRO A 724 17.48 -52.72 -39.32
C PRO A 724 16.52 -51.59 -38.95
N GLU A 725 16.52 -51.18 -37.68
CA GLU A 725 15.66 -50.10 -37.18
C GLU A 725 16.15 -48.72 -37.66
N LEU A 726 17.46 -48.52 -37.76
CA LEU A 726 18.03 -47.28 -38.31
C LEU A 726 17.65 -47.08 -39.78
N LEU A 727 17.75 -48.13 -40.60
CA LEU A 727 17.42 -48.06 -42.02
C LEU A 727 15.94 -47.76 -42.24
N LYS A 728 15.03 -48.35 -41.46
CA LYS A 728 13.59 -48.03 -41.53
C LYS A 728 13.31 -46.53 -41.32
N ARG A 729 14.15 -45.79 -40.59
CA ARG A 729 13.95 -44.35 -40.39
C ARG A 729 14.33 -43.50 -41.60
N LEU A 730 14.99 -44.06 -42.61
CA LEU A 730 15.16 -43.40 -43.91
C LEU A 730 13.86 -43.37 -44.72
N ASP A 731 12.84 -44.13 -44.32
CA ASP A 731 11.46 -44.08 -44.85
C ASP A 731 10.53 -43.15 -44.04
N ASP A 732 11.06 -42.37 -43.08
CA ASP A 732 10.24 -41.46 -42.27
C ASP A 732 9.53 -40.40 -43.12
N SER A 733 8.31 -40.03 -42.75
CA SER A 733 7.56 -38.96 -43.42
C SER A 733 8.22 -37.58 -43.38
N SER A 734 9.14 -37.33 -42.42
CA SER A 734 9.84 -36.06 -42.26
C SER A 734 11.25 -36.11 -42.80
N ASN A 735 11.54 -35.31 -43.83
CA ASN A 735 12.89 -35.18 -44.38
C ASN A 735 13.93 -34.72 -43.35
N GLU A 736 13.55 -33.96 -42.33
CA GLU A 736 14.48 -33.57 -41.25
C GLU A 736 14.97 -34.76 -40.44
N ILE A 737 14.09 -35.74 -40.18
CA ILE A 737 14.43 -36.97 -39.45
C ILE A 737 15.30 -37.85 -40.35
N ARG A 738 14.94 -37.99 -41.63
CA ARG A 738 15.73 -38.74 -42.61
C ARG A 738 17.17 -38.20 -42.70
N LEU A 739 17.33 -36.87 -42.74
CA LEU A 739 18.64 -36.20 -42.71
C LEU A 739 19.37 -36.34 -41.36
N ALA A 740 18.66 -36.39 -40.24
CA ALA A 740 19.27 -36.69 -38.94
C ALA A 740 19.72 -38.15 -38.86
N MET A 741 18.98 -39.07 -39.48
CA MET A 741 19.32 -40.48 -39.53
C MET A 741 20.56 -40.74 -40.38
N THR A 742 20.75 -40.03 -41.51
CA THR A 742 22.00 -40.16 -42.28
C THR A 742 23.22 -39.74 -41.46
N ARG A 743 23.11 -38.69 -40.63
CA ARG A 743 24.17 -38.32 -39.67
C ARG A 743 24.39 -39.38 -38.59
N THR A 744 23.30 -39.97 -38.10
CA THR A 744 23.35 -41.09 -37.14
C THR A 744 24.06 -42.29 -37.75
N LEU A 745 23.81 -42.60 -39.03
CA LEU A 745 24.45 -43.68 -39.77
C LEU A 745 25.94 -43.42 -40.02
N LEU A 746 26.36 -42.17 -40.25
CA LEU A 746 27.78 -41.82 -40.30
C LEU A 746 28.49 -42.17 -38.98
N ALA A 747 27.96 -41.69 -37.85
CA ALA A 747 28.50 -42.00 -36.53
C ALA A 747 28.45 -43.51 -36.21
N TYR A 748 27.41 -44.20 -36.64
CA TYR A 748 27.29 -45.66 -36.56
C TYR A 748 28.42 -46.36 -37.31
N PHE A 749 28.76 -45.92 -38.52
CA PHE A 749 29.87 -46.50 -39.28
C PHE A 749 31.24 -46.21 -38.65
N ASP A 750 31.42 -45.05 -38.04
CA ASP A 750 32.64 -44.73 -37.28
C ASP A 750 32.87 -45.68 -36.09
N CYS A 751 31.81 -46.30 -35.55
CA CYS A 751 31.94 -47.28 -34.47
C CYS A 751 32.62 -48.59 -34.89
N PHE A 752 32.71 -48.90 -36.19
CA PHE A 752 33.44 -50.07 -36.71
C PHE A 752 34.94 -49.84 -36.90
N GLY A 753 35.48 -48.70 -36.49
CA GLY A 753 36.92 -48.44 -36.51
C GLY A 753 37.72 -49.53 -35.76
N GLY A 754 38.93 -49.84 -36.23
CA GLY A 754 39.81 -50.81 -35.57
C GLY A 754 39.74 -52.26 -36.08
N GLY A 755 39.00 -52.52 -37.17
CA GLY A 755 39.02 -53.79 -37.91
C GLY A 755 37.65 -54.46 -38.00
N TYR A 756 37.04 -54.44 -39.19
CA TYR A 756 35.75 -55.06 -39.45
C TYR A 756 35.92 -56.43 -40.12
N ASP A 757 35.33 -57.48 -39.56
CA ASP A 757 35.36 -58.82 -40.17
C ASP A 757 34.26 -58.94 -41.25
N ALA A 758 34.60 -58.49 -42.46
CA ALA A 758 33.71 -58.55 -43.60
C ALA A 758 33.34 -59.98 -44.02
N ALA A 759 34.09 -61.00 -43.60
CA ALA A 759 33.78 -62.40 -43.90
C ALA A 759 32.72 -62.94 -42.93
N LEU A 760 32.89 -62.68 -41.63
CA LEU A 760 31.94 -63.09 -40.59
C LEU A 760 30.59 -62.37 -40.72
N TYR A 761 30.62 -61.05 -40.91
CA TYR A 761 29.41 -60.20 -40.91
C TYR A 761 28.91 -59.83 -42.31
N ARG A 762 29.30 -60.61 -43.32
CA ARG A 762 28.98 -60.37 -44.73
C ARG A 762 27.49 -60.10 -44.97
N CYS A 763 26.61 -60.95 -44.44
CA CYS A 763 25.17 -60.84 -44.68
C CYS A 763 24.57 -59.54 -44.13
N HIS A 764 25.05 -59.08 -42.97
CA HIS A 764 24.62 -57.80 -42.40
C HIS A 764 25.08 -56.63 -43.26
N LEU A 765 26.33 -56.64 -43.72
CA LEU A 765 26.86 -55.57 -44.56
C LEU A 765 26.18 -55.50 -45.93
N GLU A 766 25.93 -56.64 -46.58
CA GLU A 766 25.13 -56.71 -47.81
C GLU A 766 23.72 -56.14 -47.60
N ALA A 767 23.06 -56.46 -46.48
CA ALA A 767 21.74 -55.92 -46.15
C ALA A 767 21.76 -54.41 -45.94
N ILE A 768 22.77 -53.87 -45.25
CA ILE A 768 22.94 -52.44 -45.04
C ILE A 768 23.16 -51.70 -46.37
N TYR A 769 24.08 -52.21 -47.21
CA TYR A 769 24.35 -51.61 -48.52
C TYR A 769 23.12 -51.60 -49.42
N ARG A 770 22.39 -52.72 -49.50
CA ARG A 770 21.15 -52.80 -50.28
C ARG A 770 20.10 -51.81 -49.76
N GLY A 771 19.95 -51.67 -48.45
CA GLY A 771 19.04 -50.69 -47.84
C GLY A 771 19.41 -49.26 -48.20
N LEU A 772 20.68 -48.88 -48.07
CA LEU A 772 21.15 -47.53 -48.42
C LEU A 772 21.02 -47.23 -49.93
N LEU A 773 21.28 -48.22 -50.78
CA LEU A 773 21.15 -48.06 -52.24
C LEU A 773 19.73 -47.69 -52.67
N LEU A 774 18.71 -48.20 -51.99
CA LEU A 774 17.32 -47.81 -52.24
C LEU A 774 17.12 -46.29 -52.03
N HIS A 775 17.72 -45.73 -50.98
CA HIS A 775 17.62 -44.30 -50.67
C HIS A 775 18.64 -43.43 -51.43
N LEU A 776 19.67 -44.01 -52.03
CA LEU A 776 20.52 -43.30 -52.98
C LEU A 776 19.73 -42.91 -54.24
N ASP A 777 18.69 -43.68 -54.57
CA ASP A 777 17.72 -43.37 -55.61
C ASP A 777 16.48 -42.60 -55.12
N ASP A 778 16.55 -41.87 -53.99
CA ASP A 778 15.41 -41.11 -53.44
C ASP A 778 14.99 -39.90 -54.33
N PRO A 779 13.69 -39.55 -54.45
CA PRO A 779 13.26 -38.35 -55.19
C PRO A 779 13.86 -37.04 -54.70
N GLU A 780 14.18 -36.94 -53.41
CA GLU A 780 14.64 -35.72 -52.79
C GLU A 780 16.17 -35.59 -52.89
N SER A 781 16.65 -34.56 -53.59
CA SER A 781 18.09 -34.39 -53.88
C SER A 781 18.95 -34.24 -52.61
N SER A 782 18.40 -33.63 -51.56
CA SER A 782 19.09 -33.47 -50.28
C SER A 782 19.33 -34.81 -49.57
N ILE A 783 18.38 -35.75 -49.66
CA ILE A 783 18.50 -37.10 -49.11
C ILE A 783 19.51 -37.91 -49.92
N GLN A 784 19.44 -37.88 -51.25
CA GLN A 784 20.38 -38.58 -52.11
C GLN A 784 21.84 -38.19 -51.82
N LYS A 785 22.11 -36.89 -51.65
CA LYS A 785 23.45 -36.39 -51.30
C LYS A 785 23.87 -36.87 -49.92
N ALA A 786 22.99 -36.82 -48.93
CA ALA A 786 23.33 -37.26 -47.57
C ALA A 786 23.59 -38.77 -47.51
N VAL A 787 22.78 -39.58 -48.21
CA VAL A 787 22.96 -41.04 -48.32
C VAL A 787 24.23 -41.37 -49.10
N LEU A 788 24.56 -40.63 -50.15
CA LEU A 788 25.84 -40.80 -50.86
C LEU A 788 27.03 -40.65 -49.91
N GLU A 789 27.04 -39.63 -49.05
CA GLU A 789 28.11 -39.45 -48.06
C GLU A 789 28.14 -40.61 -47.04
N VAL A 790 26.98 -41.09 -46.60
CA VAL A 790 26.91 -42.31 -45.75
C VAL A 790 27.51 -43.52 -46.47
N MET A 791 27.20 -43.70 -47.75
CA MET A 791 27.71 -44.83 -48.54
C MET A 791 29.20 -44.72 -48.84
N LYS A 792 29.72 -43.51 -49.07
CA LYS A 792 31.17 -43.24 -49.15
C LYS A 792 31.86 -43.69 -47.86
N LYS A 793 31.31 -43.32 -46.70
CA LYS A 793 31.81 -43.76 -45.40
C LYS A 793 31.71 -45.27 -45.20
N ALA A 794 30.55 -45.85 -45.52
CA ALA A 794 30.31 -47.29 -45.40
C ALA A 794 31.27 -48.12 -46.28
N SER A 795 31.73 -47.56 -47.40
CA SER A 795 32.67 -48.22 -48.32
C SER A 795 34.02 -48.57 -47.68
N GLU A 796 34.41 -47.89 -46.60
CA GLU A 796 35.64 -48.17 -45.85
C GLU A 796 35.65 -49.59 -45.26
N LEU A 797 34.49 -50.19 -44.99
CA LEU A 797 34.39 -51.52 -44.39
C LEU A 797 34.62 -52.66 -45.39
N ALA A 798 34.06 -52.54 -46.60
CA ALA A 798 34.23 -53.53 -47.67
C ALA A 798 33.99 -52.91 -49.06
N PRO A 799 35.01 -52.24 -49.65
CA PRO A 799 34.84 -51.44 -50.86
C PRO A 799 34.44 -52.28 -52.09
N HIS A 800 35.05 -53.45 -52.28
CA HIS A 800 34.73 -54.35 -53.39
C HIS A 800 33.30 -54.93 -53.29
N MET A 801 32.83 -55.20 -52.08
CA MET A 801 31.47 -55.67 -51.85
C MET A 801 30.45 -54.57 -52.21
N LEU A 802 30.74 -53.32 -51.82
CA LEU A 802 29.87 -52.19 -52.14
C LEU A 802 29.78 -51.96 -53.66
N ILE A 803 30.90 -51.98 -54.38
CA ILE A 803 30.90 -51.84 -55.85
C ILE A 803 30.01 -52.90 -56.50
N ARG A 804 30.13 -54.16 -56.07
CA ARG A 804 29.31 -55.26 -56.59
C ARG A 804 27.82 -55.03 -56.34
N GLU A 805 27.45 -54.59 -55.14
CA GLU A 805 26.06 -54.29 -54.80
C GLU A 805 25.54 -53.10 -55.63
N VAL A 806 26.32 -52.03 -55.79
CA VAL A 806 25.97 -50.85 -56.62
C VAL A 806 25.76 -51.28 -58.08
N GLU A 807 26.67 -52.03 -58.68
CA GLU A 807 26.56 -52.52 -60.06
C GLU A 807 25.30 -53.36 -60.29
N SER A 808 24.91 -54.15 -59.29
CA SER A 808 23.74 -55.03 -59.36
C SER A 808 22.41 -54.28 -59.45
N VAL A 809 22.34 -53.03 -58.97
CA VAL A 809 21.12 -52.21 -58.94
C VAL A 809 21.20 -50.92 -59.77
N LYS A 810 22.40 -50.50 -60.21
CA LYS A 810 22.62 -49.26 -60.97
C LYS A 810 21.66 -49.06 -62.15
N HIS A 811 21.37 -50.12 -62.90
CA HIS A 811 20.46 -50.07 -64.06
C HIS A 811 18.98 -49.91 -63.67
N LYS A 812 18.63 -50.09 -62.40
CA LYS A 812 17.28 -49.95 -61.84
C LYS A 812 17.03 -48.57 -61.23
N HIS A 813 18.08 -47.76 -61.02
CA HIS A 813 17.95 -46.41 -60.45
C HIS A 813 17.39 -45.42 -61.49
N ARG A 814 16.65 -44.41 -61.03
CA ARG A 814 16.12 -43.32 -61.88
C ARG A 814 17.24 -42.46 -62.47
N SER A 815 18.37 -42.34 -61.77
CA SER A 815 19.59 -41.71 -62.27
C SER A 815 20.84 -42.49 -61.85
N THR A 816 21.76 -42.73 -62.78
CA THR A 816 23.03 -43.42 -62.47
C THR A 816 24.08 -42.50 -61.85
N ARG A 817 23.87 -41.18 -61.87
CA ARG A 817 24.87 -40.16 -61.50
C ARG A 817 25.55 -40.44 -60.15
N TYR A 818 24.78 -40.67 -59.10
CA TYR A 818 25.35 -40.88 -57.76
C TYR A 818 25.93 -42.29 -57.57
N CYS A 819 25.46 -43.29 -58.34
CA CYS A 819 26.10 -44.61 -58.39
C CYS A 819 27.46 -44.54 -59.08
N ASP A 820 27.56 -43.79 -60.19
CA ASP A 820 28.81 -43.53 -60.91
C ASP A 820 29.80 -42.75 -60.03
N GLU A 821 29.33 -41.72 -59.32
CA GLU A 821 30.12 -40.95 -58.37
C GLU A 821 30.64 -41.82 -57.21
N LEU A 822 29.78 -42.69 -56.65
CA LEU A 822 30.16 -43.61 -55.57
C LEU A 822 31.20 -44.63 -56.05
N ILE A 823 31.00 -45.26 -57.21
CA ILE A 823 31.99 -46.21 -57.77
C ILE A 823 33.34 -45.52 -57.98
N THR A 824 33.33 -44.32 -58.58
CA THR A 824 34.56 -43.54 -58.81
C THR A 824 35.26 -43.23 -57.50
N TYR A 825 34.53 -42.75 -56.49
CA TYR A 825 35.08 -42.46 -55.17
C TYR A 825 35.72 -43.70 -54.51
N VAL A 826 35.03 -44.85 -54.56
CA VAL A 826 35.53 -46.10 -53.94
C VAL A 826 36.77 -46.62 -54.67
N GLN A 827 36.80 -46.54 -56.00
CA GLN A 827 37.97 -46.92 -56.80
C GLN A 827 39.17 -46.01 -56.55
N ASP A 828 38.94 -44.69 -56.46
CA ASP A 828 39.97 -43.70 -56.15
C ASP A 828 40.53 -43.92 -54.73
N ALA A 829 39.66 -44.10 -53.73
CA ALA A 829 40.07 -44.38 -52.34
C ALA A 829 40.84 -45.71 -52.21
N ALA A 830 40.44 -46.74 -52.94
CA ALA A 830 41.16 -48.02 -53.00
C ALA A 830 42.56 -47.87 -53.63
N SER A 831 42.70 -47.02 -54.66
CA SER A 831 43.98 -46.76 -55.35
C SER A 831 44.98 -45.93 -54.53
N VAL A 832 44.48 -45.09 -53.62
CA VAL A 832 45.30 -44.31 -52.68
C VAL A 832 45.82 -45.19 -51.55
N SER A 833 45.00 -46.13 -51.06
CA SER A 833 45.38 -47.09 -50.01
C SER A 833 46.50 -48.04 -50.47
N THR A 834 46.50 -48.44 -51.75
CA THR A 834 47.58 -49.26 -52.36
C THR A 834 48.89 -48.49 -52.57
N LYS A 835 48.86 -47.14 -52.59
CA LYS A 835 50.08 -46.30 -52.70
C LYS A 835 50.74 -46.00 -51.35
N GLN A 836 50.01 -46.06 -50.23
CA GLN A 836 50.59 -45.89 -48.90
C GLN A 836 51.28 -47.16 -48.37
N GLU A 837 50.78 -48.35 -48.74
CA GLU A 837 51.47 -49.61 -48.44
C GLU A 837 52.75 -49.82 -49.25
N SER A 838 52.85 -49.24 -50.46
CA SER A 838 54.05 -49.35 -51.30
C SER A 838 55.14 -48.31 -50.99
N CYS A 839 54.87 -47.32 -50.12
CA CYS A 839 55.87 -46.34 -49.65
C CYS A 839 56.42 -46.65 -48.24
N SER A 840 55.94 -47.73 -47.62
CA SER A 840 56.32 -48.17 -46.26
C SER A 840 57.02 -49.55 -46.26
N GLN A 841 57.58 -49.97 -47.39
CA GLN A 841 58.51 -51.11 -47.49
C GLN A 841 59.93 -50.65 -47.73
#